data_AF-A0A0F9TDK4-F1
#
_entry.id   AF-A0A0F9TDK4-F1
#
_cell.length_a   1.000
_cell.length_b   1.000
_cell.length_c   1.000
_cell.angle_alpha   90.00
_cell.angle_beta   90.00
_cell.angle_gamma   90.00
#
_symmetry.space_group_name_H-M   'P 1'
#
loop_
_entity.id
_entity.type
_entity.pdbx_description
1 polymer ?
#
loop_
_entity_poly.entity_id
_entity_poly.type
_entity_poly.pdbx_seq_one_letter_code
_entity_poly.pdbx_strand_id
1 'polypeptide(L)'
;MWKKFKHKKILKVMQGLVIVALIASMTFVGVNVDLRDTSQGLNQEPQSIGIGQKTVTIGLDNVAYAAGTPDYSCDGVADDVQFQLAINALPATGGKIVVLAGDYSFNAAVTRAINSVTIEGMGRSTNLTRDGVNPIFTTGVQNNWVFINVRFDAGGVNDTGATLVTYQNVYVGGTYFAYDTSADITADEWDIPTGRGATLVVAASDSSAASKAQADYVVDGTADQVQIQAALDALPAGGGRVLLLEGTYNINEVVTGTNAEDGIWIKDSGKFLEGVGAGTILMGIDPNNYAVVTIAADGAGETVSNVGIRNLMITSTARCAGLTLITAVGATLLENVLIQNIIIDDISQIAAAGGIGITLRADANDEMLDIIMENIWIKDTDANGIETAGLIGGANPLRRLTLTNFRIENSVVGINLTARIYDVIIADGFIGGGTEGITTAGINVNIDSVEIIEATVTGLHIIGNGTQATNMVVRDSARNVYIQGADGTLLTGRFLDSTTEEGVYVVAYDCVLHGYSEGNTKDGLKLQTEGRHDVIWNSVEDGNNGIFVNGADYNRVTGTVYKAGFAGVSLFGATHNTVTGMILRDNGQAADNSYSDLSVSDISNYNRIIGNISEATLATNVHTNFYESGDSTDNVYLGNYASGGQTNRWNLLGTTTTVDHMPESITLDLSGGATDTEVFHAQHDMAIVGYTIYYTEASSGDAGVVVRIGRYQDGVALDGDYFDSVTSEINKNLGYQKVMVSSDMTQKAIAAGDTITVGTAGGKAGTGEVRIVLRIIEAGN
;
A
#
# COMPACT_ATOMS: atom_id res chain seq x y z
N MET A 1 11.57 84.47 -35.16
CA MET A 1 12.96 84.09 -34.83
C MET A 1 13.24 82.77 -35.55
N TRP A 2 13.82 82.85 -36.74
CA TRP A 2 15.22 82.47 -37.01
C TRP A 2 15.42 80.95 -36.95
N LYS A 3 15.25 80.27 -38.09
CA LYS A 3 16.29 79.88 -39.08
C LYS A 3 16.64 78.40 -38.82
N LYS A 4 16.48 77.42 -39.72
CA LYS A 4 16.52 77.34 -41.19
C LYS A 4 15.62 76.15 -41.59
N PHE A 5 14.56 76.28 -42.39
CA PHE A 5 14.47 76.49 -43.85
C PHE A 5 15.35 75.57 -44.73
N LYS A 6 14.65 74.76 -45.54
CA LYS A 6 14.99 74.21 -46.87
C LYS A 6 16.23 73.32 -46.97
N HIS A 7 16.05 72.01 -47.21
CA HIS A 7 16.97 71.21 -48.05
C HIS A 7 16.32 70.00 -48.79
N LYS A 8 15.00 69.77 -48.68
CA LYS A 8 14.33 68.64 -49.39
C LYS A 8 14.12 68.82 -50.90
N LYS A 9 14.64 69.90 -51.52
CA LYS A 9 14.54 70.13 -52.98
C LYS A 9 15.88 70.11 -53.74
N ILE A 10 17.00 69.73 -53.11
CA ILE A 10 18.33 69.64 -53.77
C ILE A 10 18.91 68.21 -53.78
N LEU A 11 18.36 67.26 -53.01
CA LEU A 11 18.86 65.88 -52.98
C LEU A 11 18.40 65.00 -54.18
N LYS A 12 17.38 65.43 -54.94
CA LYS A 12 16.90 64.73 -56.14
C LYS A 12 17.75 64.98 -57.40
N VAL A 13 18.77 65.83 -57.35
CA VAL A 13 19.60 66.19 -58.52
C VAL A 13 21.06 65.71 -58.40
N MET A 14 21.51 65.24 -57.23
CA MET A 14 22.87 64.68 -57.05
C MET A 14 22.97 63.15 -57.13
N GLN A 15 21.87 62.41 -57.15
CA GLN A 15 21.89 60.95 -57.39
C GLN A 15 21.80 60.56 -58.87
N GLY A 16 21.56 61.52 -59.77
CA GLY A 16 21.44 61.30 -61.21
C GLY A 16 22.73 61.47 -62.03
N LEU A 17 23.90 61.77 -61.43
CA LEU A 17 25.11 62.10 -62.19
C LEU A 17 26.36 61.26 -61.89
N VAL A 18 26.33 60.33 -60.93
CA VAL A 18 27.53 59.53 -60.55
C VAL A 18 27.47 58.07 -61.04
N ILE A 19 26.29 57.58 -61.44
CA ILE A 19 26.14 56.20 -61.97
C ILE A 19 26.66 56.08 -63.42
N VAL A 20 26.93 57.19 -64.11
CA VAL A 20 27.41 57.21 -65.51
C VAL A 20 28.95 57.22 -65.62
N ALA A 21 29.70 57.20 -64.51
CA ALA A 21 31.16 57.41 -64.54
C ALA A 21 32.06 56.23 -64.06
N LEU A 22 31.52 55.07 -63.66
CA LEU A 22 32.35 53.96 -63.14
C LEU A 22 32.18 52.61 -63.86
N ILE A 23 31.74 52.62 -65.11
CA ILE A 23 31.73 51.46 -66.03
C ILE A 23 32.98 51.44 -66.96
N ALA A 24 34.01 52.27 -66.72
CA ALA A 24 35.16 52.34 -67.61
C ALA A 24 36.52 52.52 -66.90
N SER A 25 37.08 51.42 -66.35
CA SER A 25 38.54 51.16 -66.23
C SER A 25 38.78 49.94 -65.30
N MET A 26 38.93 48.72 -65.82
CA MET A 26 40.19 48.12 -66.32
C MET A 26 41.11 47.46 -65.25
N THR A 27 41.32 46.16 -65.47
CA THR A 27 42.58 45.37 -65.43
C THR A 27 43.30 44.98 -64.12
N PHE A 28 43.38 43.65 -63.91
CA PHE A 28 44.58 42.80 -63.78
C PHE A 28 45.80 43.31 -62.97
N VAL A 29 46.16 42.58 -61.90
CA VAL A 29 47.50 41.97 -61.68
C VAL A 29 47.32 40.75 -60.78
N GLY A 30 47.80 39.58 -61.24
CA GLY A 30 47.88 38.36 -60.45
C GLY A 30 49.19 38.27 -59.64
N VAL A 31 49.16 37.50 -58.56
CA VAL A 31 50.33 36.79 -58.04
C VAL A 31 49.96 35.34 -57.76
N ASN A 32 50.76 34.46 -58.35
CA ASN A 32 50.72 33.00 -58.33
C ASN A 32 50.77 32.40 -56.92
N VAL A 33 49.95 31.38 -56.69
CA VAL A 33 50.42 30.14 -56.06
C VAL A 33 50.10 29.02 -57.04
N ASP A 34 51.15 28.40 -57.59
CA ASP A 34 51.09 27.25 -58.50
C ASP A 34 50.89 25.98 -57.66
N LEU A 35 49.71 25.37 -57.71
CA LEU A 35 49.57 23.93 -57.57
C LEU A 35 48.94 23.42 -58.86
N ARG A 36 49.82 23.02 -59.77
CA ARG A 36 49.54 22.06 -60.83
C ARG A 36 48.80 20.87 -60.21
N ASP A 37 47.51 20.77 -60.49
CA ASP A 37 47.01 19.50 -60.99
C ASP A 37 46.23 19.72 -62.27
N THR A 38 46.75 19.04 -63.28
CA THR A 38 46.28 18.96 -64.64
C THR A 38 44.91 18.30 -64.71
N SER A 39 44.11 18.75 -65.68
CA SER A 39 42.83 18.16 -66.08
C SER A 39 42.82 16.63 -66.07
N GLN A 40 41.91 16.04 -65.29
CA GLN A 40 41.25 14.77 -65.61
C GLN A 40 39.83 14.76 -65.02
N GLY A 41 38.84 14.79 -65.90
CA GLY A 41 37.58 14.04 -65.72
C GLY A 41 36.58 14.48 -64.67
N LEU A 42 35.44 15.00 -65.18
CA LEU A 42 34.08 14.61 -64.80
C LEU A 42 33.60 14.87 -63.35
N ASN A 43 32.55 15.70 -63.28
CA ASN A 43 31.52 15.75 -62.24
C ASN A 43 31.94 16.27 -60.85
N GLN A 44 31.86 17.60 -60.67
CA GLN A 44 31.10 18.23 -59.57
C GLN A 44 31.14 19.77 -59.72
N GLU A 45 29.95 20.37 -59.76
CA GLU A 45 29.72 21.81 -59.57
C GLU A 45 30.23 22.24 -58.17
N PRO A 46 30.93 23.38 -58.01
CA PRO A 46 31.12 23.97 -56.69
C PRO A 46 29.78 24.50 -56.16
N GLN A 47 29.30 23.88 -55.09
CA GLN A 47 28.09 24.27 -54.38
C GLN A 47 28.17 25.65 -53.71
N SER A 48 27.09 26.41 -53.94
CA SER A 48 26.32 27.26 -53.02
C SER A 48 26.82 28.68 -52.68
N ILE A 49 25.99 29.66 -53.08
CA ILE A 49 25.28 30.53 -52.11
C ILE A 49 23.81 30.58 -52.53
N GLY A 50 22.98 29.75 -51.90
CA GLY A 50 21.53 29.89 -51.99
C GLY A 50 21.10 31.17 -51.29
N ILE A 51 20.56 32.13 -52.06
CA ILE A 51 19.84 33.29 -51.53
C ILE A 51 18.52 33.46 -52.31
N GLY A 52 17.44 33.02 -51.68
CA GLY A 52 16.06 33.49 -51.85
C GLY A 52 15.37 33.22 -53.20
N GLN A 53 14.32 32.41 -53.18
CA GLN A 53 13.25 32.50 -54.18
C GLN A 53 12.81 33.99 -54.26
N LYS A 54 12.93 34.60 -55.45
CA LYS A 54 12.49 35.99 -55.63
C LYS A 54 10.99 36.06 -55.30
N THR A 55 10.64 36.89 -54.31
CA THR A 55 9.25 37.18 -53.97
C THR A 55 8.86 38.50 -54.63
N VAL A 56 7.75 38.50 -55.35
CA VAL A 56 7.14 39.66 -56.00
C VAL A 56 5.76 39.88 -55.39
N THR A 57 5.40 41.13 -55.12
CA THR A 57 4.08 41.50 -54.58
C THR A 57 3.18 42.14 -55.64
N ILE A 58 1.91 41.73 -55.67
CA ILE A 58 0.87 42.32 -56.53
C ILE A 58 -0.26 42.84 -55.63
N GLY A 59 -0.76 44.04 -55.89
CA GLY A 59 -1.86 44.66 -55.16
C GLY A 59 -2.66 45.63 -56.01
N LEU A 60 -3.82 46.07 -55.55
CA LEU A 60 -4.62 47.11 -56.20
C LEU A 60 -4.06 48.52 -55.92
N ASP A 61 -4.11 49.39 -56.93
CA ASP A 61 -3.61 50.78 -56.88
C ASP A 61 -4.45 51.71 -55.99
N ASN A 62 -5.68 51.28 -55.69
CA ASN A 62 -6.67 51.99 -54.89
C ASN A 62 -6.79 51.47 -53.44
N VAL A 63 -5.94 50.53 -53.01
CA VAL A 63 -5.93 49.97 -51.65
C VAL A 63 -4.61 50.28 -50.93
N ALA A 64 -4.71 50.73 -49.67
CA ALA A 64 -3.54 50.90 -48.81
C ALA A 64 -3.25 49.59 -48.07
N TYR A 65 -2.14 48.92 -48.42
CA TYR A 65 -1.73 47.67 -47.79
C TYR A 65 -0.75 47.90 -46.63
N ALA A 66 -0.88 47.13 -45.55
CA ALA A 66 0.03 47.16 -44.41
C ALA A 66 1.48 46.78 -44.79
N ALA A 67 1.65 46.02 -45.88
CA ALA A 67 2.94 45.58 -46.41
C ALA A 67 3.70 46.64 -47.22
N GLY A 68 3.12 47.83 -47.47
CA GLY A 68 3.69 48.88 -48.32
C GLY A 68 3.12 48.90 -49.74
N THR A 69 3.78 49.61 -50.65
CA THR A 69 3.39 49.67 -52.07
C THR A 69 3.78 48.36 -52.77
N PRO A 70 2.85 47.67 -53.46
CA PRO A 70 3.17 46.43 -54.16
C PRO A 70 4.14 46.67 -55.33
N ASP A 71 4.92 45.65 -55.69
CA ASP A 71 5.86 45.70 -56.83
C ASP A 71 5.13 45.91 -58.16
N TYR A 72 3.92 45.36 -58.27
CA TYR A 72 3.00 45.55 -59.40
C TYR A 72 1.64 46.01 -58.88
N SER A 73 1.15 47.12 -59.41
CA SER A 73 -0.14 47.70 -59.04
C SER A 73 -1.18 47.48 -60.14
N CYS A 74 -2.29 46.84 -59.76
CA CYS A 74 -3.47 46.50 -60.56
C CYS A 74 -4.53 47.59 -60.40
N ASP A 75 -5.29 47.91 -61.45
CA ASP A 75 -6.38 48.90 -61.41
C ASP A 75 -7.78 48.26 -61.28
N GLY A 76 -7.83 46.91 -61.23
CA GLY A 76 -9.07 46.14 -61.14
C GLY A 76 -9.72 45.85 -62.50
N VAL A 77 -9.08 46.23 -63.61
CA VAL A 77 -9.56 46.01 -64.97
C VAL A 77 -8.43 45.44 -65.83
N ALA A 78 -8.59 44.22 -66.35
CA ALA A 78 -7.57 43.57 -67.19
C ALA A 78 -6.19 43.43 -66.50
N ASP A 79 -6.23 43.01 -65.23
CA ASP A 79 -5.08 42.81 -64.35
C ASP A 79 -4.13 41.69 -64.83
N ASP A 80 -4.54 40.88 -65.80
CA ASP A 80 -3.71 39.85 -66.42
C ASP A 80 -2.38 40.40 -66.96
N VAL A 81 -2.35 41.68 -67.38
CA VAL A 81 -1.13 42.35 -67.85
C VAL A 81 -0.10 42.46 -66.72
N GLN A 82 -0.50 42.91 -65.54
CA GLN A 82 0.36 43.08 -64.37
C GLN A 82 0.81 41.73 -63.82
N PHE A 83 -0.09 40.75 -63.75
CA PHE A 83 0.26 39.39 -63.36
C PHE A 83 1.23 38.74 -64.35
N GLN A 84 1.08 38.97 -65.66
CA GLN A 84 2.00 38.47 -66.67
C GLN A 84 3.39 39.14 -66.55
N LEU A 85 3.44 40.44 -66.22
CA LEU A 85 4.71 41.12 -65.95
C LEU A 85 5.39 40.60 -64.67
N ALA A 86 4.61 40.39 -63.60
CA ALA A 86 5.11 39.86 -62.34
C ALA A 86 5.66 38.43 -62.49
N ILE A 87 4.92 37.55 -63.18
CA ILE A 87 5.40 36.20 -63.42
C ILE A 87 6.63 36.19 -64.33
N ASN A 88 6.73 37.08 -65.32
CA ASN A 88 7.91 37.21 -66.18
C ASN A 88 9.16 37.72 -65.42
N ALA A 89 8.96 38.42 -64.32
CA ALA A 89 10.04 38.94 -63.49
C ALA A 89 10.67 37.90 -62.55
N LEU A 90 10.08 36.71 -62.41
CA LEU A 90 10.67 35.62 -61.62
C LEU A 90 11.95 35.07 -62.30
N PRO A 91 12.92 34.55 -61.52
CA PRO A 91 14.04 33.78 -62.06
C PRO A 91 13.61 32.58 -62.90
N ALA A 92 14.49 32.10 -63.78
CA ALA A 92 14.24 30.87 -64.53
C ALA A 92 14.10 29.62 -63.63
N THR A 93 14.62 29.69 -62.40
CA THR A 93 14.53 28.67 -61.36
C THR A 93 13.21 28.71 -60.58
N GLY A 94 12.27 29.58 -60.93
CA GLY A 94 11.02 29.76 -60.20
C GLY A 94 11.07 30.90 -59.18
N GLY A 95 10.01 31.03 -58.38
CA GLY A 95 9.85 32.11 -57.41
C GLY A 95 8.42 32.26 -56.92
N LYS A 96 8.18 33.27 -56.10
CA LYS A 96 6.93 33.46 -55.38
C LYS A 96 6.28 34.78 -55.77
N ILE A 97 4.96 34.76 -56.00
CA ILE A 97 4.13 35.94 -56.16
C ILE A 97 3.16 35.99 -54.98
N VAL A 98 3.22 37.05 -54.20
CA VAL A 98 2.27 37.34 -53.13
C VAL A 98 1.22 38.31 -53.66
N VAL A 99 -0.02 37.86 -53.69
CA VAL A 99 -1.18 38.61 -54.16
C VAL A 99 -1.92 39.13 -52.94
N LEU A 100 -1.86 40.44 -52.73
CA LEU A 100 -2.51 41.08 -51.60
C LEU A 100 -4.05 40.99 -51.75
N ALA A 101 -4.78 41.19 -50.66
CA ALA A 101 -6.24 41.14 -50.68
C ALA A 101 -6.84 42.11 -51.71
N GLY A 102 -7.86 41.67 -52.45
CA GLY A 102 -8.51 42.44 -53.50
C GLY A 102 -9.27 41.56 -54.48
N ASP A 103 -10.12 42.21 -55.28
CA ASP A 103 -10.78 41.63 -56.45
C ASP A 103 -10.00 42.02 -57.71
N TYR A 104 -9.51 41.03 -58.45
CA TYR A 104 -8.71 41.20 -59.67
C TYR A 104 -9.45 40.60 -60.87
N SER A 105 -9.44 41.32 -62.00
CA SER A 105 -10.18 40.95 -63.21
C SER A 105 -9.25 40.70 -64.39
N PHE A 106 -9.30 39.51 -64.97
CA PHE A 106 -8.42 39.05 -66.06
C PHE A 106 -9.17 39.04 -67.39
N ASN A 107 -8.49 39.37 -68.49
CA ASN A 107 -8.98 39.19 -69.86
C ASN A 107 -8.26 38.03 -70.58
N ALA A 108 -7.05 37.69 -70.16
CA ALA A 108 -6.25 36.58 -70.69
C ALA A 108 -5.71 35.66 -69.58
N ALA A 109 -5.33 34.44 -69.95
CA ALA A 109 -4.66 33.53 -69.03
C ALA A 109 -3.19 33.95 -68.86
N VAL A 110 -2.70 33.90 -67.62
CA VAL A 110 -1.29 34.14 -67.30
C VAL A 110 -0.51 32.83 -67.39
N THR A 111 0.59 32.84 -68.14
CA THR A 111 1.39 31.63 -68.36
C THR A 111 2.86 31.95 -68.50
N ARG A 112 3.71 31.00 -68.06
CA ARG A 112 5.15 31.06 -68.26
C ARG A 112 5.75 29.67 -68.18
N ALA A 113 6.62 29.32 -69.14
CA ALA A 113 7.30 28.03 -69.17
C ALA A 113 8.48 27.96 -68.18
N ILE A 114 8.21 28.03 -66.87
CA ILE A 114 9.17 27.81 -65.78
C ILE A 114 8.57 26.88 -64.70
N ASN A 115 9.43 26.12 -64.01
CA ASN A 115 9.03 25.28 -62.87
C ASN A 115 9.06 26.09 -61.55
N SER A 116 8.51 25.51 -60.48
CA SER A 116 8.67 26.03 -59.10
C SER A 116 8.12 27.45 -58.88
N VAL A 117 6.89 27.71 -59.33
CA VAL A 117 6.20 28.99 -59.14
C VAL A 117 5.17 28.87 -58.03
N THR A 118 5.20 29.78 -57.05
CA THR A 118 4.17 29.88 -56.01
C THR A 118 3.34 31.14 -56.21
N ILE A 119 2.01 31.00 -56.26
CA ILE A 119 1.05 32.11 -56.22
C ILE A 119 0.33 32.04 -54.87
N GLU A 120 0.61 33.00 -54.00
CA GLU A 120 0.05 33.06 -52.65
C GLU A 120 -0.87 34.27 -52.49
N GLY A 121 -2.14 34.03 -52.17
CA GLY A 121 -3.07 35.09 -51.78
C GLY A 121 -3.14 35.32 -50.26
N MET A 122 -4.13 36.10 -49.83
CA MET A 122 -4.46 36.39 -48.43
C MET A 122 -5.77 35.71 -48.00
N GLY A 123 -6.00 34.50 -48.50
CA GLY A 123 -7.18 33.67 -48.27
C GLY A 123 -8.35 34.06 -49.17
N ARG A 124 -9.58 33.96 -48.64
CA ARG A 124 -10.82 34.31 -49.36
C ARG A 124 -10.90 35.77 -49.78
N SER A 125 -10.04 36.63 -49.24
CA SER A 125 -9.95 38.05 -49.57
C SER A 125 -9.14 38.34 -50.84
N THR A 126 -8.47 37.35 -51.44
CA THR A 126 -7.82 37.48 -52.75
C THR A 126 -8.65 36.73 -53.79
N ASN A 127 -9.36 37.48 -54.63
CA ASN A 127 -10.31 36.95 -55.59
C ASN A 127 -9.87 37.26 -57.03
N LEU A 128 -9.50 36.22 -57.77
CA LEU A 128 -9.06 36.31 -59.16
C LEU A 128 -10.21 35.83 -60.06
N THR A 129 -10.67 36.70 -60.95
CA THR A 129 -11.85 36.44 -61.78
C THR A 129 -11.57 36.73 -63.25
N ARG A 130 -12.16 35.93 -64.14
CA ARG A 130 -12.15 36.10 -65.58
C ARG A 130 -13.59 36.00 -66.10
N ASP A 131 -13.93 34.93 -66.80
CA ASP A 131 -15.24 34.70 -67.43
C ASP A 131 -15.94 33.44 -66.91
N GLY A 132 -15.36 32.77 -65.89
CA GLY A 132 -15.88 31.54 -65.32
C GLY A 132 -15.77 30.30 -66.21
N VAL A 133 -15.12 30.38 -67.38
CA VAL A 133 -14.98 29.25 -68.32
C VAL A 133 -13.52 29.02 -68.72
N ASN A 134 -12.78 30.08 -69.03
CA ASN A 134 -11.40 30.01 -69.44
C ASN A 134 -10.44 30.14 -68.23
N PRO A 135 -9.28 29.46 -68.26
CA PRO A 135 -8.36 29.48 -67.12
C PRO A 135 -7.77 30.87 -66.87
N ILE A 136 -7.51 31.16 -65.60
CA ILE A 136 -6.81 32.35 -65.12
C ILE A 136 -5.30 32.14 -65.21
N PHE A 137 -4.81 30.96 -64.83
CA PHE A 137 -3.42 30.54 -65.03
C PHE A 137 -3.34 29.27 -65.87
N THR A 138 -2.28 29.16 -66.67
CA THR A 138 -1.94 27.92 -67.40
C THR A 138 -0.51 27.53 -67.06
N THR A 139 -0.34 26.38 -66.38
CA THR A 139 0.98 25.87 -65.98
C THR A 139 1.73 25.19 -67.12
N GLY A 140 1.02 24.79 -68.19
CA GLY A 140 1.64 24.15 -69.35
C GLY A 140 2.11 22.73 -69.03
N VAL A 141 3.37 22.42 -69.31
CA VAL A 141 4.04 21.13 -68.97
C VAL A 141 5.00 21.25 -67.81
N GLN A 142 4.93 22.36 -67.07
CA GLN A 142 5.87 22.73 -66.02
C GLN A 142 5.37 22.26 -64.65
N ASN A 143 6.30 21.81 -63.81
CA ASN A 143 6.00 21.18 -62.53
C ASN A 143 6.34 22.08 -61.33
N ASN A 144 5.85 21.69 -60.16
CA ASN A 144 5.99 22.38 -58.88
C ASN A 144 5.34 23.76 -58.86
N TRP A 145 4.18 23.91 -59.50
CA TRP A 145 3.37 25.12 -59.31
C TRP A 145 2.53 24.97 -58.05
N VAL A 146 2.52 26.00 -57.20
CA VAL A 146 1.77 25.99 -55.95
C VAL A 146 0.82 27.18 -55.93
N PHE A 147 -0.46 26.91 -55.72
CA PHE A 147 -1.49 27.93 -55.48
C PHE A 147 -1.94 27.82 -54.05
N ILE A 148 -1.81 28.91 -53.29
CA ILE A 148 -2.11 28.91 -51.86
C ILE A 148 -2.93 30.14 -51.47
N ASN A 149 -3.89 29.97 -50.56
CA ASN A 149 -4.65 31.06 -49.94
C ASN A 149 -5.33 31.99 -50.97
N VAL A 150 -5.94 31.45 -52.03
CA VAL A 150 -6.49 32.27 -53.14
C VAL A 150 -7.85 31.76 -53.61
N ARG A 151 -8.70 32.64 -54.12
CA ARG A 151 -9.96 32.31 -54.77
C ARG A 151 -9.87 32.56 -56.28
N PHE A 152 -10.32 31.59 -57.06
CA PHE A 152 -10.52 31.63 -58.49
C PHE A 152 -12.00 31.56 -58.83
N ASP A 153 -12.38 32.07 -60.00
CA ASP A 153 -13.68 31.76 -60.61
C ASP A 153 -13.77 30.29 -61.08
N ALA A 154 -14.84 29.92 -61.79
CA ALA A 154 -15.03 28.55 -62.27
C ALA A 154 -14.08 28.13 -63.41
N GLY A 155 -13.39 29.08 -64.06
CA GLY A 155 -12.37 28.79 -65.07
C GLY A 155 -11.05 28.31 -64.47
N GLY A 156 -10.75 28.71 -63.23
CA GLY A 156 -9.68 28.12 -62.41
C GLY A 156 -8.28 28.18 -63.02
N VAL A 157 -7.51 27.11 -62.83
CA VAL A 157 -6.16 26.91 -63.36
C VAL A 157 -6.17 25.74 -64.33
N ASN A 158 -5.52 25.88 -65.48
CA ASN A 158 -5.26 24.76 -66.39
C ASN A 158 -3.91 24.13 -66.07
N ASP A 159 -3.97 22.97 -65.42
CA ASP A 159 -2.84 22.15 -64.97
C ASP A 159 -2.72 20.80 -65.69
N THR A 160 -3.55 20.53 -66.71
CA THR A 160 -3.68 19.22 -67.35
C THR A 160 -2.40 18.69 -68.01
N GLY A 161 -1.44 19.58 -68.33
CA GLY A 161 -0.14 19.19 -68.91
C GLY A 161 0.98 19.01 -67.89
N ALA A 162 0.79 19.42 -66.64
CA ALA A 162 1.79 19.34 -65.57
C ALA A 162 1.63 18.04 -64.78
N THR A 163 2.73 17.46 -64.31
CA THR A 163 2.69 16.24 -63.49
C THR A 163 2.63 16.53 -61.99
N LEU A 164 2.88 17.78 -61.56
CA LEU A 164 2.81 18.18 -60.15
C LEU A 164 2.42 19.65 -60.00
N VAL A 165 1.18 19.89 -59.55
CA VAL A 165 0.63 21.19 -59.15
C VAL A 165 -0.05 21.01 -57.80
N THR A 166 0.14 21.95 -56.88
CA THR A 166 -0.38 21.87 -55.51
C THR A 166 -1.37 23.00 -55.25
N TYR A 167 -2.52 22.67 -54.65
CA TYR A 167 -3.52 23.63 -54.18
C TYR A 167 -3.65 23.57 -52.64
N GLN A 168 -3.51 24.69 -51.95
CA GLN A 168 -3.64 24.76 -50.49
C GLN A 168 -4.54 25.94 -50.07
N ASN A 169 -5.65 25.68 -49.38
CA ASN A 169 -6.62 26.71 -49.04
C ASN A 169 -7.05 27.54 -50.27
N VAL A 170 -7.43 26.85 -51.34
CA VAL A 170 -7.84 27.46 -52.63
C VAL A 170 -9.34 27.22 -52.87
N TYR A 171 -10.06 28.22 -53.36
CA TYR A 171 -11.45 28.07 -53.82
C TYR A 171 -11.53 28.22 -55.34
N VAL A 172 -12.12 27.28 -56.08
CA VAL A 172 -12.34 27.37 -57.54
C VAL A 172 -13.81 27.13 -57.85
N GLY A 173 -14.49 28.09 -58.49
CA GLY A 173 -15.88 27.90 -58.95
C GLY A 173 -16.91 27.49 -57.89
N GLY A 174 -16.61 27.69 -56.60
CA GLY A 174 -17.44 27.23 -55.47
C GLY A 174 -16.95 25.97 -54.75
N THR A 175 -15.98 25.23 -55.32
CA THR A 175 -15.31 24.09 -54.69
C THR A 175 -14.14 24.58 -53.83
N TYR A 176 -14.00 24.02 -52.62
CA TYR A 176 -12.91 24.35 -51.68
C TYR A 176 -11.86 23.24 -51.63
N PHE A 177 -10.60 23.58 -51.93
CA PHE A 177 -9.43 22.74 -51.80
C PHE A 177 -8.71 23.12 -50.50
N ALA A 178 -9.02 22.44 -49.40
CA ALA A 178 -8.41 22.68 -48.10
C ALA A 178 -6.92 22.30 -48.09
N TYR A 179 -6.56 21.22 -48.80
CA TYR A 179 -5.20 20.72 -49.04
C TYR A 179 -5.29 19.68 -50.18
N ASP A 180 -4.50 19.82 -51.24
CA ASP A 180 -4.42 18.78 -52.28
C ASP A 180 -3.69 17.55 -51.74
N THR A 181 -4.45 16.46 -51.58
CA THR A 181 -4.02 15.14 -51.13
C THR A 181 -3.33 14.34 -52.23
N SER A 182 -2.41 14.95 -52.97
CA SER A 182 -1.54 14.21 -53.90
C SER A 182 -0.45 13.47 -53.11
N ALA A 183 -0.85 12.35 -52.49
CA ALA A 183 -0.12 11.12 -52.18
C ALA A 183 1.32 11.13 -51.59
N ASP A 184 1.95 12.26 -51.28
CA ASP A 184 3.38 12.31 -50.93
C ASP A 184 3.69 13.02 -49.60
N ILE A 185 2.68 13.16 -48.74
CA ILE A 185 2.87 13.52 -47.33
C ILE A 185 2.17 12.45 -46.52
N THR A 186 2.91 11.41 -46.14
CA THR A 186 2.49 10.53 -45.04
C THR A 186 2.51 11.36 -43.75
N ALA A 187 1.66 11.00 -42.81
CA ALA A 187 1.39 11.74 -41.57
C ALA A 187 2.56 11.76 -40.58
N ASP A 188 3.80 11.65 -41.07
CA ASP A 188 4.95 11.21 -40.29
C ASP A 188 6.01 12.33 -40.12
N GLU A 189 5.84 13.49 -40.77
CA GLU A 189 6.84 14.58 -40.74
C GLU A 189 6.29 15.94 -40.28
N TRP A 190 5.15 15.97 -39.58
CA TRP A 190 4.80 17.10 -38.70
C TRP A 190 4.48 16.70 -37.26
N ASP A 191 4.78 15.46 -36.90
CA ASP A 191 5.23 15.12 -35.56
C ASP A 191 6.76 15.23 -35.60
N ILE A 192 7.33 16.26 -34.99
CA ILE A 192 8.69 16.11 -34.46
C ILE A 192 8.42 15.63 -33.04
N PRO A 193 8.46 14.31 -32.75
CA PRO A 193 8.54 13.85 -31.37
C PRO A 193 9.66 14.66 -30.71
N THR A 194 9.39 15.28 -29.58
CA THR A 194 10.35 16.16 -28.94
C THR A 194 11.47 15.35 -28.28
N GLY A 195 12.26 14.58 -29.05
CA GLY A 195 13.59 14.06 -28.69
C GLY A 195 13.70 13.18 -27.44
N ARG A 196 12.62 12.82 -26.78
CA ARG A 196 12.63 11.96 -25.59
C ARG A 196 12.16 10.56 -25.96
N GLY A 197 12.98 9.84 -26.72
CA GLY A 197 12.64 8.47 -27.15
C GLY A 197 12.26 7.52 -26.00
N ALA A 198 12.66 7.80 -24.75
CA ALA A 198 12.32 7.00 -23.58
C ALA A 198 11.25 7.64 -22.64
N THR A 199 10.74 8.84 -22.95
CA THR A 199 9.73 9.50 -22.11
C THR A 199 8.78 10.32 -22.96
N LEU A 200 7.52 9.92 -23.03
CA LEU A 200 6.45 10.71 -23.64
C LEU A 200 5.69 11.46 -22.56
N VAL A 201 5.37 12.73 -22.81
CA VAL A 201 4.68 13.60 -21.85
C VAL A 201 3.25 13.84 -22.29
N VAL A 202 2.29 13.62 -21.39
CA VAL A 202 0.85 13.80 -21.66
C VAL A 202 0.30 14.85 -20.71
N ALA A 203 -0.27 15.93 -21.24
CA ALA A 203 -0.96 16.95 -20.45
C ALA A 203 -2.48 16.69 -20.39
N ALA A 204 -3.06 16.90 -19.22
CA ALA A 204 -4.50 16.93 -19.02
C ALA A 204 -5.13 18.14 -19.74
N SER A 205 -6.44 18.08 -20.00
CA SER A 205 -7.18 19.19 -20.63
C SER A 205 -7.16 20.46 -19.77
N ASP A 206 -7.13 20.29 -18.45
CA ASP A 206 -7.08 21.32 -17.43
C ASP A 206 -5.66 21.64 -16.91
N SER A 207 -4.61 21.02 -17.48
CA SER A 207 -3.23 21.41 -17.22
C SER A 207 -2.93 22.87 -17.59
N SER A 208 -1.85 23.41 -17.03
CA SER A 208 -1.41 24.77 -17.35
C SER A 208 -1.10 24.94 -18.85
N ALA A 209 -1.23 26.17 -19.37
CA ALA A 209 -0.91 26.45 -20.77
C ALA A 209 0.56 26.14 -21.11
N ALA A 210 1.47 26.30 -20.14
CA ALA A 210 2.88 25.96 -20.30
C ALA A 210 3.09 24.45 -20.37
N SER A 211 2.41 23.69 -19.50
CA SER A 211 2.41 22.21 -19.50
C SER A 211 1.90 21.65 -20.83
N LYS A 212 0.75 22.15 -21.31
CA LYS A 212 0.18 21.74 -22.61
C LYS A 212 1.08 22.08 -23.79
N ALA A 213 1.77 23.22 -23.76
CA ALA A 213 2.69 23.62 -24.82
C ALA A 213 3.99 22.79 -24.87
N GLN A 214 4.31 22.07 -23.80
CA GLN A 214 5.53 21.24 -23.68
C GLN A 214 5.24 19.74 -23.77
N ALA A 215 3.96 19.33 -23.77
CA ALA A 215 3.58 17.94 -23.82
C ALA A 215 3.64 17.39 -25.26
N ASP A 216 3.96 16.11 -25.38
CA ASP A 216 3.88 15.39 -26.65
C ASP A 216 2.42 15.07 -27.00
N TYR A 217 1.58 14.84 -25.98
CA TYR A 217 0.14 14.65 -26.11
C TYR A 217 -0.63 15.62 -25.21
N VAL A 218 -1.77 16.11 -25.69
CA VAL A 218 -2.73 16.89 -24.89
C VAL A 218 -4.09 16.22 -25.02
N VAL A 219 -4.64 15.80 -23.90
CA VAL A 219 -5.97 15.16 -23.86
C VAL A 219 -7.08 16.21 -23.88
N ASP A 220 -8.29 15.81 -24.26
CA ASP A 220 -9.44 16.71 -24.41
C ASP A 220 -10.40 16.70 -23.21
N GLY A 221 -10.15 15.83 -22.21
CA GLY A 221 -10.97 15.66 -21.03
C GLY A 221 -12.12 14.68 -21.25
N THR A 222 -12.14 13.92 -22.34
CA THR A 222 -13.16 12.92 -22.66
C THR A 222 -12.50 11.66 -23.17
N ALA A 223 -12.70 10.53 -22.48
CA ALA A 223 -12.08 9.26 -22.86
C ALA A 223 -10.54 9.37 -22.98
N ASP A 224 -9.91 10.02 -22.00
CA ASP A 224 -8.49 10.39 -22.05
C ASP A 224 -7.56 9.16 -22.08
N GLN A 225 -8.08 7.97 -21.72
CA GLN A 225 -7.34 6.72 -21.87
C GLN A 225 -6.92 6.44 -23.31
N VAL A 226 -7.63 6.96 -24.32
CA VAL A 226 -7.26 6.76 -25.74
C VAL A 226 -5.90 7.40 -26.05
N GLN A 227 -5.70 8.65 -25.64
CA GLN A 227 -4.45 9.38 -25.85
C GLN A 227 -3.33 8.86 -24.94
N ILE A 228 -3.66 8.47 -23.71
CA ILE A 228 -2.68 7.84 -22.80
C ILE A 228 -2.22 6.49 -23.36
N GLN A 229 -3.14 5.67 -23.88
CA GLN A 229 -2.81 4.40 -24.51
C GLN A 229 -1.96 4.61 -25.78
N ALA A 230 -2.30 5.61 -26.61
CA ALA A 230 -1.48 5.97 -27.77
C ALA A 230 -0.05 6.37 -27.37
N ALA A 231 0.12 7.09 -26.25
CA ALA A 231 1.43 7.42 -25.71
C ALA A 231 2.17 6.17 -25.19
N LEU A 232 1.49 5.25 -24.50
CA LEU A 232 2.08 3.98 -24.05
C LEU A 232 2.51 3.11 -25.24
N ASP A 233 1.70 3.03 -26.28
CA ASP A 233 1.94 2.24 -27.49
C ASP A 233 3.08 2.83 -28.34
N ALA A 234 3.25 4.16 -28.31
CA ALA A 234 4.32 4.86 -29.02
C ALA A 234 5.71 4.73 -28.35
N LEU A 235 5.79 4.20 -27.12
CA LEU A 235 7.07 3.92 -26.47
C LEU A 235 7.88 2.88 -27.27
N PRO A 236 9.21 2.97 -27.31
CA PRO A 236 10.05 1.99 -28.00
C PRO A 236 9.84 0.57 -27.45
N ALA A 237 10.14 -0.42 -28.28
CA ALA A 237 10.14 -1.83 -27.87
C ALA A 237 11.09 -2.15 -26.69
N GLY A 238 12.09 -1.29 -26.44
CA GLY A 238 12.96 -1.37 -25.26
C GLY A 238 12.35 -0.83 -23.96
N GLY A 239 11.11 -0.37 -23.99
CA GLY A 239 10.41 0.25 -22.88
C GLY A 239 10.60 1.76 -22.80
N GLY A 240 10.11 2.33 -21.71
CA GLY A 240 10.12 3.76 -21.45
C GLY A 240 9.05 4.13 -20.44
N ARG A 241 8.76 5.43 -20.32
CA ARG A 241 7.69 5.90 -19.43
C ARG A 241 6.78 6.92 -20.10
N VAL A 242 5.52 6.90 -19.72
CA VAL A 242 4.57 7.99 -19.97
C VAL A 242 4.49 8.83 -18.71
N LEU A 243 4.84 10.12 -18.84
CA LEU A 243 4.73 11.11 -17.76
C LEU A 243 3.43 11.91 -17.94
N LEU A 244 2.50 11.73 -17.02
CA LEU A 244 1.27 12.51 -16.91
C LEU A 244 1.55 13.77 -16.09
N LEU A 245 1.22 14.94 -16.65
CA LEU A 245 1.34 16.23 -15.96
C LEU A 245 0.19 16.46 -14.98
N GLU A 246 0.12 17.64 -14.40
CA GLU A 246 -0.92 18.01 -13.45
C GLU A 246 -2.29 18.12 -14.13
N GLY A 247 -3.35 17.65 -13.47
CA GLY A 247 -4.73 17.77 -13.94
C GLY A 247 -5.52 16.46 -13.80
N THR A 248 -6.74 16.48 -14.32
CA THR A 248 -7.68 15.36 -14.25
C THR A 248 -7.81 14.68 -15.62
N TYR A 249 -7.64 13.37 -15.63
CA TYR A 249 -7.79 12.50 -16.79
C TYR A 249 -9.04 11.63 -16.62
N ASN A 250 -10.02 11.81 -17.50
CA ASN A 250 -11.32 11.14 -17.46
C ASN A 250 -11.26 9.80 -18.20
N ILE A 251 -11.34 8.70 -17.45
CA ILE A 251 -11.17 7.34 -17.93
C ILE A 251 -12.54 6.65 -18.06
N ASN A 252 -12.90 6.20 -19.26
CA ASN A 252 -14.15 5.47 -19.54
C ASN A 252 -13.94 4.12 -20.24
N GLU A 253 -15.02 3.32 -20.37
CA GLU A 253 -15.01 2.09 -21.17
C GLU A 253 -14.97 2.46 -22.65
N VAL A 254 -14.20 1.73 -23.46
CA VAL A 254 -14.34 1.83 -24.91
C VAL A 254 -15.68 1.22 -25.29
N VAL A 255 -16.63 2.04 -25.75
CA VAL A 255 -18.04 1.70 -26.09
C VAL A 255 -18.20 0.63 -27.21
N THR A 256 -17.14 -0.07 -27.61
CA THR A 256 -17.17 -1.07 -28.68
C THR A 256 -17.11 -2.51 -28.16
N GLY A 257 -18.08 -2.90 -27.31
CA GLY A 257 -18.76 -4.21 -27.24
C GLY A 257 -18.04 -5.55 -27.50
N THR A 258 -16.72 -5.64 -27.50
CA THR A 258 -15.94 -6.87 -27.72
C THR A 258 -14.63 -6.81 -26.92
N ASN A 259 -14.67 -7.12 -25.62
CA ASN A 259 -13.50 -7.43 -24.79
C ASN A 259 -12.28 -6.49 -24.97
N ALA A 260 -12.51 -5.22 -25.28
CA ALA A 260 -11.48 -4.29 -25.72
C ALA A 260 -11.08 -3.38 -24.55
N GLU A 261 -9.98 -3.74 -23.90
CA GLU A 261 -9.13 -2.85 -23.10
C GLU A 261 -9.86 -1.74 -22.33
N ASP A 262 -10.64 -2.13 -21.29
CA ASP A 262 -11.32 -1.18 -20.41
C ASP A 262 -10.30 -0.40 -19.56
N GLY A 263 -10.33 0.93 -19.60
CA GLY A 263 -9.37 1.78 -18.86
C GLY A 263 -7.99 1.91 -19.53
N ILE A 264 -6.94 2.13 -18.74
CA ILE A 264 -5.55 2.23 -19.23
C ILE A 264 -4.86 0.87 -19.11
N TRP A 265 -4.22 0.39 -20.17
CA TRP A 265 -3.56 -0.93 -20.19
C TRP A 265 -2.04 -0.83 -20.32
N ILE A 266 -1.34 -1.42 -19.36
CA ILE A 266 0.12 -1.63 -19.40
C ILE A 266 0.36 -3.12 -19.66
N LYS A 267 0.51 -3.47 -20.94
CA LYS A 267 0.64 -4.86 -21.42
C LYS A 267 2.01 -5.21 -22.01
N ASP A 268 2.84 -4.22 -22.33
CA ASP A 268 4.19 -4.49 -22.84
C ASP A 268 5.26 -4.31 -21.75
N SER A 269 6.25 -5.19 -21.77
CA SER A 269 7.39 -5.14 -20.85
C SER A 269 8.14 -3.80 -20.89
N GLY A 270 8.68 -3.36 -19.75
CA GLY A 270 9.54 -2.18 -19.66
C GLY A 270 8.80 -0.84 -19.71
N LYS A 271 7.45 -0.84 -19.69
CA LYS A 271 6.63 0.38 -19.74
C LYS A 271 6.16 0.80 -18.35
N PHE A 272 6.26 2.11 -18.07
CA PHE A 272 5.84 2.71 -16.82
C PHE A 272 4.88 3.87 -17.03
N LEU A 273 3.87 3.99 -16.18
CA LEU A 273 3.01 5.16 -16.09
C LEU A 273 3.37 5.98 -14.84
N GLU A 274 3.65 7.26 -15.01
CA GLU A 274 4.13 8.11 -13.92
C GLU A 274 3.38 9.44 -13.91
N GLY A 275 2.87 9.87 -12.75
CA GLY A 275 2.37 11.22 -12.57
C GLY A 275 3.40 12.17 -11.95
N VAL A 276 2.96 13.41 -11.69
CA VAL A 276 3.76 14.43 -10.96
C VAL A 276 3.35 14.57 -9.49
N GLY A 277 2.71 13.54 -8.93
CA GLY A 277 2.19 13.46 -7.56
C GLY A 277 0.66 13.44 -7.51
N ALA A 278 0.08 13.75 -6.35
CA ALA A 278 -1.37 13.75 -6.14
C ALA A 278 -2.15 14.76 -7.02
N GLY A 279 -1.46 15.70 -7.68
CA GLY A 279 -2.05 16.61 -8.66
C GLY A 279 -2.31 15.98 -10.02
N THR A 280 -1.81 14.77 -10.28
CA THR A 280 -2.18 13.94 -11.44
C THR A 280 -3.27 12.98 -11.00
N ILE A 281 -4.49 13.14 -11.54
CA ILE A 281 -5.66 12.38 -11.11
C ILE A 281 -6.20 11.56 -12.27
N LEU A 282 -6.20 10.24 -12.13
CA LEU A 282 -6.92 9.32 -13.01
C LEU A 282 -8.32 9.10 -12.44
N MET A 283 -9.35 9.60 -13.11
CA MET A 283 -10.74 9.54 -12.65
C MET A 283 -11.55 8.55 -13.49
N GLY A 284 -11.92 7.43 -12.89
CA GLY A 284 -12.88 6.48 -13.47
C GLY A 284 -14.29 7.10 -13.51
N ILE A 285 -14.81 7.33 -14.70
CA ILE A 285 -16.13 7.98 -14.91
C ILE A 285 -17.20 7.05 -15.49
N ASP A 286 -16.83 5.81 -15.87
CA ASP A 286 -17.74 4.84 -16.48
C ASP A 286 -18.05 3.67 -15.53
N PRO A 287 -19.34 3.36 -15.25
CA PRO A 287 -19.74 2.27 -14.37
C PRO A 287 -19.54 0.87 -14.95
N ASN A 288 -19.16 0.75 -16.22
CA ASN A 288 -18.81 -0.53 -16.81
C ASN A 288 -17.30 -0.79 -16.80
N ASN A 289 -16.49 0.21 -16.43
CA ASN A 289 -15.05 0.06 -16.45
C ASN A 289 -14.61 -1.00 -15.43
N TYR A 290 -13.84 -2.00 -15.87
CA TYR A 290 -13.33 -3.03 -15.00
C TYR A 290 -12.34 -2.45 -13.97
N ALA A 291 -11.39 -1.61 -14.42
CA ALA A 291 -10.46 -0.88 -13.56
C ALA A 291 -10.00 0.43 -14.21
N VAL A 292 -9.64 1.44 -13.41
CA VAL A 292 -9.06 2.69 -13.97
C VAL A 292 -7.73 2.38 -14.69
N VAL A 293 -6.90 1.54 -14.07
CA VAL A 293 -5.66 1.04 -14.67
C VAL A 293 -5.57 -0.47 -14.53
N THR A 294 -5.13 -1.11 -15.61
CA THR A 294 -4.85 -2.54 -15.67
C THR A 294 -3.38 -2.76 -16.07
N ILE A 295 -2.65 -3.55 -15.29
CA ILE A 295 -1.34 -4.10 -15.65
C ILE A 295 -1.55 -5.58 -15.97
N ALA A 296 -1.29 -5.99 -17.21
CA ALA A 296 -1.72 -7.30 -17.69
C ALA A 296 -0.61 -8.07 -18.40
N ALA A 297 -0.64 -9.40 -18.25
CA ALA A 297 -0.13 -10.35 -19.24
C ALA A 297 -1.35 -11.11 -19.79
N ASP A 298 -1.82 -10.75 -20.98
CA ASP A 298 -3.14 -11.16 -21.49
C ASP A 298 -3.07 -12.14 -22.68
N GLY A 299 -1.93 -12.24 -23.36
CA GLY A 299 -1.70 -13.17 -24.45
C GLY A 299 -1.29 -14.55 -23.95
N ALA A 300 -1.86 -15.64 -24.46
CA ALA A 300 -1.44 -16.98 -24.07
C ALA A 300 0.09 -17.21 -24.26
N GLY A 301 0.78 -17.60 -23.19
CA GLY A 301 2.25 -17.77 -23.14
C GLY A 301 3.04 -16.47 -23.08
N GLU A 302 2.39 -15.33 -22.89
CA GLU A 302 3.03 -14.02 -22.77
C GLU A 302 3.79 -13.86 -21.46
N THR A 303 4.88 -13.09 -21.51
CA THR A 303 5.59 -12.61 -20.32
C THR A 303 5.65 -11.09 -20.36
N VAL A 304 5.09 -10.46 -19.34
CA VAL A 304 5.15 -9.01 -19.12
C VAL A 304 5.99 -8.77 -17.89
N SER A 305 7.05 -8.00 -18.05
CA SER A 305 8.07 -7.80 -17.03
C SER A 305 8.50 -6.35 -16.92
N ASN A 306 8.94 -5.93 -15.73
CA ASN A 306 9.51 -4.59 -15.49
C ASN A 306 8.52 -3.48 -15.86
N VAL A 307 7.32 -3.57 -15.30
CA VAL A 307 6.23 -2.63 -15.54
C VAL A 307 5.82 -1.97 -14.23
N GLY A 308 5.12 -0.84 -14.30
CA GLY A 308 4.67 -0.21 -13.07
C GLY A 308 3.93 1.11 -13.22
N ILE A 309 3.41 1.57 -12.09
CA ILE A 309 2.69 2.82 -11.95
C ILE A 309 3.16 3.57 -10.70
N ARG A 310 3.32 4.90 -10.80
CA ARG A 310 3.77 5.70 -9.64
C ARG A 310 3.38 7.17 -9.66
N ASN A 311 3.44 7.79 -8.49
CA ASN A 311 3.33 9.23 -8.29
C ASN A 311 2.01 9.84 -8.79
N LEU A 312 0.87 9.23 -8.51
CA LEU A 312 -0.43 9.75 -8.95
C LEU A 312 -1.57 9.35 -8.01
N MET A 313 -2.74 9.94 -8.25
CA MET A 313 -3.99 9.60 -7.59
C MET A 313 -4.91 8.85 -8.56
N ILE A 314 -5.59 7.81 -8.07
CA ILE A 314 -6.67 7.11 -8.74
C ILE A 314 -7.94 7.33 -7.93
N THR A 315 -9.03 7.69 -8.59
CA THR A 315 -10.34 7.85 -7.97
C THR A 315 -11.44 7.46 -8.94
N SER A 316 -12.67 7.31 -8.48
CA SER A 316 -13.80 7.09 -9.37
C SER A 316 -15.05 7.86 -8.95
N THR A 317 -15.84 8.25 -9.94
CA THR A 317 -17.23 8.72 -9.73
C THR A 317 -18.23 7.65 -10.16
N ALA A 318 -17.73 6.54 -10.68
CA ALA A 318 -18.47 5.43 -11.23
C ALA A 318 -17.89 4.09 -10.75
N ARG A 319 -18.59 3.00 -11.06
CA ARG A 319 -18.23 1.64 -10.63
C ARG A 319 -16.98 1.16 -11.36
N CYS A 320 -15.86 1.04 -10.66
CA CYS A 320 -14.66 0.39 -11.18
C CYS A 320 -13.72 -0.01 -10.03
N ALA A 321 -12.79 -0.93 -10.28
CA ALA A 321 -11.62 -1.06 -9.40
C ALA A 321 -10.66 0.11 -9.63
N GLY A 322 -9.83 0.44 -8.64
CA GLY A 322 -8.78 1.44 -8.81
C GLY A 322 -7.69 0.92 -9.75
N LEU A 323 -6.93 -0.07 -9.29
CA LEU A 323 -5.85 -0.71 -10.03
C LEU A 323 -6.04 -2.23 -10.04
N THR A 324 -5.89 -2.86 -11.20
CA THR A 324 -5.89 -4.32 -11.31
C THR A 324 -4.61 -4.84 -11.95
N LEU A 325 -4.03 -5.86 -11.35
CA LEU A 325 -3.01 -6.69 -11.97
C LEU A 325 -3.67 -8.00 -12.38
N ILE A 326 -3.51 -8.39 -13.64
CA ILE A 326 -4.17 -9.57 -14.19
C ILE A 326 -3.23 -10.41 -15.05
N THR A 327 -3.33 -11.72 -14.90
CA THR A 327 -2.82 -12.68 -15.87
C THR A 327 -3.99 -13.42 -16.52
N ALA A 328 -3.98 -13.57 -17.84
CA ALA A 328 -5.02 -14.29 -18.57
C ALA A 328 -4.67 -15.77 -18.76
N VAL A 329 -5.70 -16.59 -18.93
CA VAL A 329 -5.58 -18.05 -19.14
C VAL A 329 -4.60 -18.39 -20.27
N GLY A 330 -3.45 -18.98 -19.94
CA GLY A 330 -2.59 -19.54 -20.99
C GLY A 330 -1.12 -19.77 -20.67
N ALA A 331 -0.75 -19.98 -19.41
CA ALA A 331 0.65 -19.99 -18.94
C ALA A 331 1.35 -18.63 -19.14
N THR A 332 0.67 -17.56 -18.73
CA THR A 332 1.17 -16.18 -18.73
C THR A 332 2.00 -15.89 -17.48
N LEU A 333 2.94 -14.96 -17.60
CA LEU A 333 3.81 -14.50 -16.51
C LEU A 333 3.79 -12.97 -16.42
N LEU A 334 3.42 -12.44 -15.26
CA LEU A 334 3.56 -11.02 -14.93
C LEU A 334 4.59 -10.88 -13.80
N GLU A 335 5.73 -10.27 -14.08
CA GLU A 335 6.83 -10.19 -13.11
C GLU A 335 7.45 -8.79 -12.96
N ASN A 336 8.13 -8.57 -11.83
CA ASN A 336 8.84 -7.31 -11.54
C ASN A 336 7.94 -6.08 -11.70
N VAL A 337 6.80 -6.10 -10.99
CA VAL A 337 5.82 -5.01 -11.03
C VAL A 337 6.07 -4.04 -9.89
N LEU A 338 6.18 -2.75 -10.19
CA LEU A 338 6.34 -1.68 -9.21
C LEU A 338 5.10 -0.80 -9.13
N ILE A 339 4.50 -0.71 -7.94
CA ILE A 339 3.42 0.23 -7.62
C ILE A 339 3.95 1.11 -6.49
N GLN A 340 4.13 2.40 -6.73
CA GLN A 340 4.80 3.27 -5.76
C GLN A 340 4.19 4.65 -5.64
N ASN A 341 4.02 5.15 -4.42
CA ASN A 341 3.52 6.52 -4.18
C ASN A 341 2.19 6.77 -4.91
N ILE A 342 1.22 5.90 -4.63
CA ILE A 342 -0.12 5.94 -5.22
C ILE A 342 -1.13 6.26 -4.11
N ILE A 343 -2.04 7.18 -4.43
CA ILE A 343 -3.26 7.41 -3.64
C ILE A 343 -4.44 6.81 -4.39
N ILE A 344 -5.23 5.98 -3.73
CA ILE A 344 -6.51 5.47 -4.25
C ILE A 344 -7.61 5.95 -3.32
N ASP A 345 -8.58 6.67 -3.85
CA ASP A 345 -9.59 7.40 -3.07
C ASP A 345 -10.98 7.28 -3.69
N ASP A 346 -12.00 7.12 -2.85
CA ASP A 346 -13.42 7.15 -3.24
C ASP A 346 -13.72 6.17 -4.38
N ILE A 347 -13.40 4.88 -4.18
CA ILE A 347 -13.67 3.83 -5.16
C ILE A 347 -15.00 3.16 -4.81
N SER A 348 -16.05 3.51 -5.56
CA SER A 348 -17.43 3.14 -5.22
C SER A 348 -18.01 1.91 -5.96
N GLN A 349 -18.92 1.19 -5.30
CA GLN A 349 -19.70 0.05 -5.76
C GLN A 349 -21.16 0.42 -6.10
N ILE A 350 -21.72 -0.22 -7.14
CA ILE A 350 -23.13 -0.66 -7.17
C ILE A 350 -23.23 -2.11 -7.70
N ALA A 351 -22.97 -3.11 -6.84
CA ALA A 351 -23.18 -4.57 -6.94
C ALA A 351 -22.20 -5.49 -7.74
N ALA A 352 -21.99 -6.67 -7.12
CA ALA A 352 -21.38 -7.97 -7.50
C ALA A 352 -19.85 -8.17 -7.45
N ALA A 353 -19.02 -7.19 -7.80
CA ALA A 353 -17.60 -7.16 -7.49
C ALA A 353 -17.29 -5.71 -7.09
N GLY A 354 -17.01 -5.48 -5.80
CA GLY A 354 -17.06 -4.13 -5.21
C GLY A 354 -15.97 -3.18 -5.70
N GLY A 355 -16.07 -1.92 -5.29
CA GLY A 355 -15.04 -0.90 -5.53
C GLY A 355 -13.77 -1.24 -4.76
N ILE A 356 -12.92 -2.07 -5.36
CA ILE A 356 -11.67 -2.55 -4.77
C ILE A 356 -10.55 -1.56 -5.10
N GLY A 357 -9.70 -1.24 -4.13
CA GLY A 357 -8.55 -0.37 -4.37
C GLY A 357 -7.54 -1.01 -5.34
N ILE A 358 -6.93 -2.13 -4.93
CA ILE A 358 -6.00 -2.92 -5.75
C ILE A 358 -6.45 -4.38 -5.81
N THR A 359 -6.59 -4.92 -7.03
CA THR A 359 -6.88 -6.33 -7.26
C THR A 359 -5.67 -7.06 -7.83
N LEU A 360 -5.31 -8.20 -7.25
CA LEU A 360 -4.35 -9.17 -7.78
C LEU A 360 -5.11 -10.39 -8.27
N ARG A 361 -5.11 -10.62 -9.59
CA ARG A 361 -5.86 -11.72 -10.19
C ARG A 361 -4.96 -12.56 -11.08
N ALA A 362 -4.86 -13.84 -10.75
CA ALA A 362 -4.16 -14.79 -11.59
C ALA A 362 -4.95 -16.09 -11.72
N ASP A 363 -4.92 -16.67 -12.92
CA ASP A 363 -5.63 -17.90 -13.24
C ASP A 363 -4.76 -19.15 -12.95
N ALA A 364 -5.37 -20.34 -13.04
CA ALA A 364 -4.85 -21.61 -12.50
C ALA A 364 -3.48 -22.10 -13.02
N ASN A 365 -2.98 -21.55 -14.13
CA ASN A 365 -1.72 -21.95 -14.77
C ASN A 365 -0.77 -20.77 -14.99
N ASP A 366 -1.12 -19.61 -14.47
CA ASP A 366 -0.45 -18.35 -14.76
C ASP A 366 0.30 -17.88 -13.49
N GLU A 367 1.36 -17.11 -13.66
CA GLU A 367 2.23 -16.71 -12.56
C GLU A 367 2.34 -15.18 -12.46
N MET A 368 2.26 -14.67 -11.24
CA MET A 368 2.55 -13.31 -10.82
C MET A 368 3.69 -13.35 -9.80
N LEU A 369 4.75 -12.60 -10.08
CA LEU A 369 6.01 -12.74 -9.39
C LEU A 369 6.65 -11.38 -9.10
N ASP A 370 7.28 -11.22 -7.94
CA ASP A 370 8.05 -10.01 -7.63
C ASP A 370 7.21 -8.73 -7.76
N ILE A 371 6.11 -8.68 -7.01
CA ILE A 371 5.21 -7.53 -6.96
C ILE A 371 5.60 -6.67 -5.77
N ILE A 372 5.97 -5.41 -6.03
CA ILE A 372 6.38 -4.45 -5.00
C ILE A 372 5.36 -3.31 -4.95
N MET A 373 4.74 -3.14 -3.79
CA MET A 373 3.83 -2.06 -3.45
C MET A 373 4.44 -1.25 -2.31
N GLU A 374 4.74 0.02 -2.55
CA GLU A 374 5.40 0.88 -1.57
C GLU A 374 4.79 2.27 -1.51
N ASN A 375 4.62 2.85 -0.32
CA ASN A 375 4.07 4.20 -0.16
C ASN A 375 2.65 4.29 -0.74
N ILE A 376 1.76 3.39 -0.31
CA ILE A 376 0.40 3.28 -0.83
C ILE A 376 -0.59 3.84 0.17
N TRP A 377 -1.46 4.75 -0.26
CA TRP A 377 -2.60 5.20 0.55
C TRP A 377 -3.90 4.85 -0.16
N ILE A 378 -4.69 3.97 0.44
CA ILE A 378 -6.03 3.60 -0.03
C ILE A 378 -7.03 4.12 1.00
N LYS A 379 -8.07 4.82 0.57
CA LYS A 379 -9.14 5.24 1.46
C LYS A 379 -10.48 5.26 0.78
N ASP A 380 -11.52 5.09 1.59
CA ASP A 380 -12.92 5.22 1.17
C ASP A 380 -13.23 4.29 -0.02
N THR A 381 -12.90 2.99 0.13
CA THR A 381 -13.25 1.96 -0.85
C THR A 381 -14.47 1.17 -0.39
N ASP A 382 -15.46 1.02 -1.27
CA ASP A 382 -16.72 0.34 -0.93
C ASP A 382 -16.56 -1.19 -0.73
N ALA A 383 -15.37 -1.73 -0.98
CA ALA A 383 -15.02 -3.13 -0.72
C ALA A 383 -13.60 -3.24 -0.14
N ASN A 384 -12.74 -4.09 -0.71
CA ASN A 384 -11.42 -4.36 -0.17
C ASN A 384 -10.43 -3.26 -0.56
N GLY A 385 -9.52 -2.88 0.33
CA GLY A 385 -8.40 -2.01 -0.01
C GLY A 385 -7.48 -2.74 -1.00
N ILE A 386 -6.99 -3.91 -0.60
CA ILE A 386 -6.22 -4.83 -1.46
C ILE A 386 -6.85 -6.22 -1.41
N GLU A 387 -7.05 -6.85 -2.57
CA GLU A 387 -7.60 -8.20 -2.66
C GLU A 387 -6.84 -9.09 -3.64
N THR A 388 -6.75 -10.39 -3.30
CA THR A 388 -6.48 -11.45 -4.27
C THR A 388 -7.78 -12.09 -4.74
N ALA A 389 -8.04 -12.09 -6.05
CA ALA A 389 -9.26 -12.63 -6.64
C ALA A 389 -8.98 -13.78 -7.63
N GLY A 390 -9.96 -14.68 -7.82
CA GLY A 390 -10.03 -15.57 -8.99
C GLY A 390 -9.54 -17.01 -8.87
N LEU A 391 -9.25 -17.56 -7.68
CA LEU A 391 -8.53 -18.83 -7.56
C LEU A 391 -9.31 -19.97 -6.89
N ILE A 392 -10.11 -20.70 -7.67
CA ILE A 392 -10.67 -22.00 -7.28
C ILE A 392 -10.08 -23.11 -8.19
N GLY A 393 -8.82 -23.48 -7.91
CA GLY A 393 -8.18 -24.71 -8.40
C GLY A 393 -7.11 -24.51 -9.49
N GLY A 394 -5.82 -24.60 -9.13
CA GLY A 394 -4.68 -24.46 -10.04
C GLY A 394 -3.30 -24.43 -9.37
N ALA A 395 -2.23 -24.50 -10.16
CA ALA A 395 -0.83 -24.36 -9.75
C ALA A 395 -0.52 -22.91 -9.32
N ASN A 396 0.46 -22.77 -8.41
CA ASN A 396 0.72 -21.60 -7.56
C ASN A 396 0.94 -20.27 -8.33
N PRO A 397 -0.01 -19.32 -8.27
CA PRO A 397 -0.06 -18.21 -9.21
C PRO A 397 0.45 -16.86 -8.68
N LEU A 398 0.64 -16.67 -7.36
CA LEU A 398 1.14 -15.40 -6.79
C LEU A 398 2.28 -15.66 -5.80
N ARG A 399 3.48 -15.11 -6.05
CA ARG A 399 4.64 -15.26 -5.16
C ARG A 399 5.47 -13.99 -5.03
N ARG A 400 6.11 -13.81 -3.87
CA ARG A 400 7.01 -12.67 -3.60
C ARG A 400 6.30 -11.33 -3.75
N LEU A 401 5.19 -11.19 -3.02
CA LEU A 401 4.47 -9.92 -2.85
C LEU A 401 5.10 -9.17 -1.67
N THR A 402 5.54 -7.93 -1.90
CA THR A 402 6.01 -7.02 -0.86
C THR A 402 5.11 -5.80 -0.81
N LEU A 403 4.48 -5.56 0.33
CA LEU A 403 3.69 -4.37 0.63
C LEU A 403 4.31 -3.66 1.83
N THR A 404 4.83 -2.45 1.63
CA THR A 404 5.52 -1.68 2.68
C THR A 404 5.13 -0.22 2.71
N ASN A 405 5.15 0.40 3.89
CA ASN A 405 4.77 1.80 4.10
C ASN A 405 3.41 2.13 3.49
N PHE A 406 2.34 1.56 4.06
CA PHE A 406 1.00 1.69 3.53
C PHE A 406 0.01 2.24 4.56
N ARG A 407 -1.06 2.86 4.06
CA ARG A 407 -2.18 3.36 4.85
C ARG A 407 -3.49 2.97 4.18
N ILE A 408 -4.36 2.24 4.88
CA ILE A 408 -5.67 1.84 4.37
C ILE A 408 -6.75 2.30 5.35
N GLU A 409 -7.74 3.05 4.88
CA GLU A 409 -8.79 3.62 5.75
C GLU A 409 -10.17 3.47 5.15
N ASN A 410 -11.18 3.20 5.98
CA ASN A 410 -12.59 3.16 5.56
C ASN A 410 -12.87 2.20 4.39
N SER A 411 -12.05 1.15 4.24
CA SER A 411 -12.33 0.02 3.36
C SER A 411 -13.19 -1.00 4.11
N VAL A 412 -14.05 -1.77 3.42
CA VAL A 412 -14.78 -2.88 4.05
C VAL A 412 -13.82 -3.93 4.59
N VAL A 413 -12.78 -4.28 3.84
CA VAL A 413 -11.65 -5.07 4.34
C VAL A 413 -10.38 -4.33 3.96
N GLY A 414 -9.43 -4.17 4.88
CA GLY A 414 -8.16 -3.52 4.56
C GLY A 414 -7.37 -4.33 3.51
N ILE A 415 -6.97 -5.53 3.88
CA ILE A 415 -6.20 -6.46 3.03
C ILE A 415 -6.83 -7.85 3.09
N ASN A 416 -7.14 -8.42 1.91
CA ASN A 416 -7.71 -9.75 1.77
C ASN A 416 -6.86 -10.63 0.83
N LEU A 417 -5.99 -11.46 1.40
CA LEU A 417 -5.10 -12.40 0.71
C LEU A 417 -5.53 -13.85 0.91
N THR A 418 -6.74 -14.20 0.50
CA THR A 418 -7.30 -15.56 0.65
C THR A 418 -6.96 -16.52 -0.50
N ALA A 419 -6.39 -16.02 -1.60
CA ALA A 419 -5.92 -16.88 -2.67
C ALA A 419 -4.62 -17.64 -2.29
N ARG A 420 -4.22 -18.61 -3.12
CA ARG A 420 -2.92 -19.29 -2.97
C ARG A 420 -1.77 -18.33 -3.25
N ILE A 421 -1.25 -17.71 -2.21
CA ILE A 421 -0.10 -16.80 -2.25
C ILE A 421 1.07 -17.35 -1.43
N TYR A 422 2.29 -17.14 -1.90
CA TYR A 422 3.51 -17.61 -1.26
C TYR A 422 4.52 -16.48 -1.05
N ASP A 423 5.24 -16.53 0.07
CA ASP A 423 6.35 -15.61 0.38
C ASP A 423 5.89 -14.14 0.31
N VAL A 424 5.03 -13.77 1.26
CA VAL A 424 4.43 -12.43 1.32
C VAL A 424 5.08 -11.62 2.44
N ILE A 425 5.37 -10.35 2.18
CA ILE A 425 5.81 -9.39 3.18
C ILE A 425 4.77 -8.26 3.24
N ILE A 426 4.22 -8.00 4.42
CA ILE A 426 3.36 -6.85 4.73
C ILE A 426 4.02 -6.12 5.89
N ALA A 427 4.52 -4.90 5.69
CA ALA A 427 5.22 -4.20 6.77
C ALA A 427 5.00 -2.69 6.80
N ASP A 428 5.27 -2.10 7.97
CA ASP A 428 5.24 -0.65 8.20
C ASP A 428 3.91 -0.03 7.78
N GLY A 429 2.80 -0.60 8.27
CA GLY A 429 1.47 -0.34 7.77
C GLY A 429 0.50 0.23 8.81
N PHE A 430 -0.51 0.93 8.33
CA PHE A 430 -1.66 1.33 9.12
C PHE A 430 -2.97 0.94 8.42
N ILE A 431 -3.90 0.32 9.16
CA ILE A 431 -5.25 0.02 8.69
C ILE A 431 -6.26 0.55 9.72
N GLY A 432 -7.25 1.34 9.28
CA GLY A 432 -8.27 1.90 10.15
C GLY A 432 -9.70 1.72 9.63
N GLY A 433 -10.58 1.25 10.52
CA GLY A 433 -11.99 1.03 10.24
C GLY A 433 -12.26 -0.24 9.43
N GLY A 434 -13.51 -0.40 8.99
CA GLY A 434 -13.93 -1.53 8.17
C GLY A 434 -14.45 -2.75 8.94
N THR A 435 -14.78 -3.80 8.21
CA THR A 435 -15.22 -5.10 8.75
C THR A 435 -14.03 -5.92 9.24
N GLU A 436 -12.98 -6.03 8.41
CA GLU A 436 -11.76 -6.77 8.74
C GLU A 436 -10.52 -5.94 8.40
N GLY A 437 -9.44 -6.06 9.19
CA GLY A 437 -8.19 -5.37 8.91
C GLY A 437 -7.34 -6.12 7.87
N ILE A 438 -6.74 -7.25 8.28
CA ILE A 438 -5.98 -8.15 7.40
C ILE A 438 -6.52 -9.56 7.52
N THR A 439 -6.86 -10.16 6.39
CA THR A 439 -7.21 -11.58 6.28
C THR A 439 -6.23 -12.26 5.33
N THR A 440 -5.54 -13.32 5.77
CA THR A 440 -4.54 -14.02 4.97
C THR A 440 -4.61 -15.54 5.06
N ALA A 441 -4.61 -16.20 3.91
CA ALA A 441 -4.51 -17.65 3.77
C ALA A 441 -3.20 -18.09 3.09
N GLY A 442 -2.25 -17.14 2.92
CA GLY A 442 -0.97 -17.39 2.27
C GLY A 442 -0.03 -18.29 3.06
N ILE A 443 0.94 -18.90 2.37
CA ILE A 443 2.01 -19.68 2.99
C ILE A 443 3.26 -18.82 3.08
N ASN A 444 3.97 -18.87 4.20
CA ASN A 444 5.14 -18.01 4.50
C ASN A 444 4.79 -16.51 4.41
N VAL A 445 3.75 -16.09 5.11
CA VAL A 445 3.38 -14.68 5.21
C VAL A 445 4.13 -14.06 6.40
N ASN A 446 4.84 -12.97 6.16
CA ASN A 446 5.48 -12.16 7.19
C ASN A 446 4.76 -10.81 7.28
N ILE A 447 4.17 -10.52 8.44
CA ILE A 447 3.49 -9.27 8.77
C ILE A 447 4.30 -8.62 9.89
N ASP A 448 4.88 -7.45 9.66
CA ASP A 448 5.72 -6.79 10.67
C ASP A 448 5.40 -5.31 10.84
N SER A 449 5.33 -4.84 12.08
CA SER A 449 5.21 -3.40 12.36
C SER A 449 3.95 -2.78 11.74
N VAL A 450 2.81 -3.47 11.85
CA VAL A 450 1.51 -3.01 11.35
C VAL A 450 0.58 -2.64 12.51
N GLU A 451 -0.06 -1.47 12.41
CA GLU A 451 -1.15 -1.05 13.30
C GLU A 451 -2.51 -1.25 12.61
N ILE A 452 -3.45 -1.90 13.31
CA ILE A 452 -4.83 -2.14 12.86
C ILE A 452 -5.78 -1.62 13.93
N ILE A 453 -6.75 -0.78 13.55
CA ILE A 453 -7.71 -0.18 14.47
C ILE A 453 -9.15 -0.29 13.97
N GLU A 454 -10.10 -0.36 14.90
CA GLU A 454 -11.53 -0.15 14.64
C GLU A 454 -12.18 -1.14 13.65
N ALA A 455 -11.69 -2.39 13.57
CA ALA A 455 -12.32 -3.41 12.74
C ALA A 455 -13.59 -3.95 13.42
N THR A 456 -14.73 -3.92 12.72
CA THR A 456 -16.02 -4.32 13.32
C THR A 456 -16.19 -5.83 13.51
N VAL A 457 -15.30 -6.66 12.94
CA VAL A 457 -15.29 -8.12 13.12
C VAL A 457 -13.94 -8.60 13.64
N THR A 458 -12.88 -8.57 12.82
CA THR A 458 -11.55 -9.03 13.24
C THR A 458 -10.47 -8.09 12.72
N GLY A 459 -9.56 -7.65 13.58
CA GLY A 459 -8.40 -6.86 13.17
C GLY A 459 -7.46 -7.67 12.27
N LEU A 460 -6.92 -8.78 12.79
CA LEU A 460 -6.04 -9.69 12.05
C LEU A 460 -6.57 -11.12 12.04
N HIS A 461 -6.90 -11.66 10.86
CA HIS A 461 -7.33 -13.04 10.66
C HIS A 461 -6.28 -13.84 9.87
N ILE A 462 -5.68 -14.83 10.53
CA ILE A 462 -4.64 -15.70 9.98
C ILE A 462 -5.21 -17.10 9.75
N ILE A 463 -5.17 -17.56 8.51
CA ILE A 463 -5.64 -18.87 8.05
C ILE A 463 -4.47 -19.70 7.49
N GLY A 464 -3.40 -19.05 7.03
CA GLY A 464 -2.26 -19.68 6.39
C GLY A 464 -1.17 -20.19 7.35
N ASN A 465 -0.72 -21.43 7.15
CA ASN A 465 0.34 -22.05 7.96
C ASN A 465 1.68 -21.32 7.88
N GLY A 466 2.41 -21.32 9.00
CA GLY A 466 3.75 -20.74 9.10
C GLY A 466 3.79 -19.21 8.97
N THR A 467 2.66 -18.54 9.22
CA THR A 467 2.58 -17.08 9.25
C THR A 467 3.39 -16.53 10.42
N GLN A 468 4.16 -15.47 10.18
CA GLN A 468 4.87 -14.71 11.20
C GLN A 468 4.25 -13.32 11.26
N ALA A 469 3.62 -12.98 12.38
CA ALA A 469 3.02 -11.67 12.64
C ALA A 469 3.73 -11.05 13.84
N THR A 470 4.66 -10.11 13.60
CA THR A 470 5.52 -9.53 14.63
C THR A 470 5.35 -8.03 14.77
N ASN A 471 5.66 -7.51 15.96
CA ASN A 471 5.56 -6.07 16.27
C ASN A 471 4.17 -5.49 15.96
N MET A 472 3.12 -6.31 16.07
CA MET A 472 1.76 -5.91 15.75
C MET A 472 1.19 -4.97 16.82
N VAL A 473 0.35 -4.03 16.39
CA VAL A 473 -0.57 -3.32 17.28
C VAL A 473 -1.97 -3.50 16.71
N VAL A 474 -2.86 -4.15 17.45
CA VAL A 474 -4.26 -4.28 17.05
C VAL A 474 -5.14 -3.82 18.18
N ARG A 475 -6.06 -2.89 17.91
CA ARG A 475 -6.91 -2.31 18.95
C ARG A 475 -8.29 -1.92 18.46
N ASP A 476 -9.18 -1.65 19.41
CA ASP A 476 -10.53 -1.12 19.18
C ASP A 476 -11.36 -1.98 18.21
N SER A 477 -11.00 -3.26 18.04
CA SER A 477 -11.64 -4.18 17.09
C SER A 477 -12.61 -5.10 17.82
N ALA A 478 -13.64 -5.65 17.15
CA ALA A 478 -14.54 -6.61 17.79
C ALA A 478 -13.77 -7.80 18.38
N ARG A 479 -12.87 -8.38 17.59
CA ARG A 479 -11.78 -9.27 17.98
C ARG A 479 -10.46 -8.70 17.46
N ASN A 480 -9.39 -8.70 18.24
CA ASN A 480 -8.11 -8.16 17.74
C ASN A 480 -7.42 -9.16 16.79
N VAL A 481 -7.20 -10.41 17.23
CA VAL A 481 -6.56 -11.44 16.39
C VAL A 481 -7.36 -12.75 16.39
N TYR A 482 -7.50 -13.36 15.21
CA TYR A 482 -7.99 -14.71 15.04
C TYR A 482 -7.01 -15.57 14.26
N ILE A 483 -6.54 -16.66 14.85
CA ILE A 483 -5.72 -17.68 14.17
C ILE A 483 -6.60 -18.92 14.00
N GLN A 484 -6.85 -19.33 12.76
CA GLN A 484 -7.78 -20.41 12.42
C GLN A 484 -7.15 -21.41 11.44
N GLY A 485 -6.81 -22.61 11.93
CA GLY A 485 -6.19 -23.68 11.16
C GLY A 485 -4.78 -23.36 10.66
N ALA A 486 -4.15 -22.31 11.19
CA ALA A 486 -2.87 -21.78 10.76
C ALA A 486 -1.73 -22.28 11.67
N ASP A 487 -1.31 -23.51 11.46
CA ASP A 487 -0.31 -24.17 12.30
C ASP A 487 1.07 -23.49 12.22
N GLY A 488 1.80 -23.51 13.33
CA GLY A 488 3.17 -22.97 13.38
C GLY A 488 3.24 -21.45 13.30
N THR A 489 2.16 -20.73 13.64
CA THR A 489 2.13 -19.27 13.61
C THR A 489 2.97 -18.67 14.73
N LEU A 490 3.81 -17.68 14.41
CA LEU A 490 4.47 -16.81 15.39
C LEU A 490 3.69 -15.50 15.49
N LEU A 491 3.19 -15.16 16.69
CA LEU A 491 2.49 -13.92 16.95
C LEU A 491 3.21 -13.11 18.03
N THR A 492 3.60 -11.87 17.71
CA THR A 492 4.10 -10.90 18.70
C THR A 492 3.48 -9.52 18.53
N GLY A 493 3.09 -8.87 19.63
CA GLY A 493 2.46 -7.55 19.57
C GLY A 493 1.72 -7.10 20.83
N ARG A 494 0.95 -6.02 20.66
CA ARG A 494 0.04 -5.43 21.64
C ARG A 494 -1.39 -5.49 21.11
N PHE A 495 -2.32 -6.01 21.92
CA PHE A 495 -3.69 -6.32 21.52
C PHE A 495 -4.69 -5.72 22.52
N LEU A 496 -5.26 -4.57 22.19
CA LEU A 496 -5.91 -3.69 23.17
C LEU A 496 -7.42 -3.55 22.86
N ASP A 497 -8.23 -3.38 23.89
CA ASP A 497 -9.58 -2.84 23.80
C ASP A 497 -10.50 -3.58 22.80
N SER A 498 -10.52 -4.93 22.82
CA SER A 498 -11.50 -5.66 22.01
C SER A 498 -12.93 -5.31 22.45
N THR A 499 -13.83 -5.03 21.50
CA THR A 499 -15.12 -4.40 21.80
C THR A 499 -16.27 -5.37 22.04
N THR A 500 -16.20 -6.60 21.51
CA THR A 500 -17.27 -7.60 21.67
C THR A 500 -16.77 -9.02 21.89
N GLU A 501 -15.51 -9.31 21.58
CA GLU A 501 -14.94 -10.66 21.59
C GLU A 501 -13.58 -10.72 22.32
N GLU A 502 -12.82 -11.78 22.08
CA GLU A 502 -11.48 -12.00 22.63
C GLU A 502 -10.44 -11.02 22.05
N GLY A 503 -9.39 -10.73 22.81
CA GLY A 503 -8.20 -10.05 22.29
C GLY A 503 -7.55 -10.93 21.24
N VAL A 504 -7.06 -12.10 21.64
CA VAL A 504 -6.47 -13.09 20.73
C VAL A 504 -7.19 -14.41 20.86
N TYR A 505 -7.66 -14.96 19.75
CA TYR A 505 -8.31 -16.26 19.68
C TYR A 505 -7.55 -17.20 18.74
N VAL A 506 -7.16 -18.37 19.25
CA VAL A 506 -6.33 -19.34 18.55
C VAL A 506 -7.02 -20.70 18.48
N VAL A 507 -7.20 -21.17 17.25
CA VAL A 507 -7.65 -22.51 16.86
C VAL A 507 -6.64 -23.01 15.83
N ALA A 508 -5.42 -23.32 16.28
CA ALA A 508 -4.29 -23.78 15.45
C ALA A 508 -3.38 -24.71 16.29
N TYR A 509 -2.46 -25.47 15.69
CA TYR A 509 -1.41 -26.19 16.42
C TYR A 509 -0.07 -25.45 16.44
N ASP A 510 0.78 -25.77 17.41
CA ASP A 510 2.22 -25.49 17.39
C ASP A 510 2.57 -23.99 17.24
N CYS A 511 1.70 -23.09 17.69
CA CYS A 511 1.91 -21.64 17.63
C CYS A 511 2.81 -21.11 18.77
N VAL A 512 3.57 -20.05 18.49
CA VAL A 512 4.38 -19.30 19.46
C VAL A 512 3.77 -17.92 19.65
N LEU A 513 3.30 -17.63 20.87
CA LEU A 513 2.46 -16.47 21.16
C LEU A 513 3.10 -15.60 22.25
N HIS A 514 3.71 -14.48 21.86
CA HIS A 514 4.38 -13.56 22.78
C HIS A 514 3.75 -12.17 22.72
N GLY A 515 2.94 -11.80 23.71
CA GLY A 515 2.15 -10.58 23.57
C GLY A 515 1.74 -9.93 24.87
N TYR A 516 1.10 -8.78 24.67
CA TYR A 516 0.44 -8.00 25.71
C TYR A 516 -1.00 -7.76 25.30
N SER A 517 -1.96 -8.05 26.18
CA SER A 517 -3.37 -7.73 26.01
C SER A 517 -3.88 -6.82 27.13
N GLU A 518 -4.77 -5.89 26.79
CA GLU A 518 -5.39 -4.98 27.77
C GLU A 518 -6.82 -4.63 27.38
N GLY A 519 -7.73 -4.52 28.35
CA GLY A 519 -9.05 -3.91 28.17
C GLY A 519 -10.01 -4.70 27.27
N ASN A 520 -9.78 -5.99 27.05
CA ASN A 520 -10.59 -6.80 26.13
C ASN A 520 -11.94 -7.17 26.76
N THR A 521 -13.03 -7.15 25.98
CA THR A 521 -14.39 -7.41 26.51
C THR A 521 -14.60 -8.86 26.97
N LYS A 522 -13.92 -9.83 26.35
CA LYS A 522 -13.91 -11.25 26.78
C LYS A 522 -12.54 -11.64 27.32
N ASP A 523 -11.90 -12.64 26.71
CA ASP A 523 -10.63 -13.17 27.15
C ASP A 523 -9.48 -12.37 26.52
N GLY A 524 -8.38 -12.16 27.24
CA GLY A 524 -7.16 -11.56 26.69
C GLY A 524 -6.54 -12.43 25.61
N LEU A 525 -6.24 -13.68 25.97
CA LEU A 525 -5.82 -14.75 25.08
C LEU A 525 -6.68 -16.00 25.28
N LYS A 526 -7.17 -16.59 24.20
CA LYS A 526 -7.91 -17.85 24.19
C LYS A 526 -7.29 -18.87 23.24
N LEU A 527 -6.94 -20.03 23.78
CA LEU A 527 -6.50 -21.22 23.04
C LEU A 527 -7.65 -22.22 23.04
N GLN A 528 -8.04 -22.74 21.87
CA GLN A 528 -9.17 -23.65 21.78
C GLN A 528 -8.87 -24.88 20.93
N THR A 529 -9.22 -26.05 21.50
CA THR A 529 -9.24 -27.41 20.89
C THR A 529 -7.93 -27.95 20.32
N GLU A 530 -7.00 -27.09 19.95
CA GLU A 530 -5.73 -27.41 19.30
C GLU A 530 -4.59 -26.94 20.23
N GLY A 531 -3.46 -27.65 20.20
CA GLY A 531 -2.50 -27.62 21.30
C GLY A 531 -1.03 -27.50 20.89
N ARG A 532 -0.13 -27.73 21.86
CA ARG A 532 1.34 -27.59 21.74
C ARG A 532 1.83 -26.16 21.52
N HIS A 533 1.14 -25.18 22.09
CA HIS A 533 1.54 -23.78 22.04
C HIS A 533 2.65 -23.43 23.04
N ASP A 534 3.52 -22.49 22.66
CA ASP A 534 4.44 -21.81 23.58
C ASP A 534 3.96 -20.37 23.79
N VAL A 535 3.57 -20.05 25.02
CA VAL A 535 2.85 -18.82 25.36
C VAL A 535 3.63 -18.03 26.41
N ILE A 536 4.02 -16.81 26.04
CA ILE A 536 4.57 -15.79 26.93
C ILE A 536 3.63 -14.59 26.88
N TRP A 537 2.67 -14.53 27.79
CA TRP A 537 1.57 -13.57 27.66
C TRP A 537 1.41 -12.69 28.89
N ASN A 538 1.24 -11.40 28.65
CA ASN A 538 0.88 -10.43 29.68
C ASN A 538 -0.53 -9.92 29.41
N SER A 539 -1.41 -9.98 30.41
CA SER A 539 -2.82 -9.57 30.29
C SER A 539 -3.20 -8.63 31.44
N VAL A 540 -3.96 -7.58 31.13
CA VAL A 540 -4.36 -6.55 32.08
C VAL A 540 -5.83 -6.16 31.87
N GLU A 541 -6.64 -6.21 32.93
CA GLU A 541 -8.03 -5.70 32.93
C GLU A 541 -8.92 -6.31 31.82
N ASP A 542 -8.66 -7.57 31.46
CA ASP A 542 -9.46 -8.31 30.48
C ASP A 542 -10.76 -8.86 31.11
N GLY A 543 -11.84 -8.89 30.32
CA GLY A 543 -13.21 -9.07 30.79
C GLY A 543 -13.49 -10.39 31.50
N ASN A 544 -13.29 -11.52 30.84
CA ASN A 544 -13.51 -12.86 31.41
C ASN A 544 -12.18 -13.42 31.94
N ASN A 545 -11.34 -13.99 31.09
CA ASN A 545 -10.07 -14.55 31.52
C ASN A 545 -8.90 -13.75 30.95
N GLY A 546 -7.78 -13.67 31.67
CA GLY A 546 -6.57 -13.16 31.05
C GLY A 546 -6.03 -14.15 30.01
N ILE A 547 -5.92 -15.42 30.41
CA ILE A 547 -5.56 -16.54 29.53
C ILE A 547 -6.58 -17.67 29.71
N PHE A 548 -7.27 -18.05 28.64
CA PHE A 548 -8.22 -19.16 28.60
C PHE A 548 -7.73 -20.30 27.72
N VAL A 549 -7.50 -21.47 28.31
CA VAL A 549 -7.11 -22.69 27.61
C VAL A 549 -8.30 -23.66 27.63
N ASN A 550 -8.99 -23.78 26.49
CA ASN A 550 -10.26 -24.49 26.36
C ASN A 550 -10.10 -25.72 25.45
N GLY A 551 -9.94 -26.91 26.04
CA GLY A 551 -9.73 -28.14 25.27
C GLY A 551 -8.41 -28.20 24.50
N ALA A 552 -7.49 -27.27 24.77
CA ALA A 552 -6.18 -27.20 24.15
C ALA A 552 -5.15 -27.90 25.03
N ASP A 553 -4.49 -28.92 24.50
CA ASP A 553 -3.58 -29.78 25.26
C ASP A 553 -2.09 -29.45 25.04
N TYR A 554 -1.23 -29.89 25.95
CA TYR A 554 0.24 -29.83 25.80
C TYR A 554 0.83 -28.41 25.64
N ASN A 555 0.14 -27.38 26.12
CA ASN A 555 0.60 -26.00 26.03
C ASN A 555 1.57 -25.66 27.16
N ARG A 556 2.51 -24.74 26.88
CA ARG A 556 3.37 -24.11 27.88
C ARG A 556 2.96 -22.66 28.04
N VAL A 557 2.62 -22.24 29.24
CA VAL A 557 2.11 -20.90 29.55
C VAL A 557 2.96 -20.25 30.63
N THR A 558 3.42 -19.02 30.37
CA THR A 558 4.12 -18.15 31.31
C THR A 558 3.77 -16.67 31.05
N GLY A 559 4.06 -15.78 32.01
CA GLY A 559 3.81 -14.34 31.91
C GLY A 559 3.12 -13.75 33.14
N THR A 560 2.28 -12.73 32.93
CA THR A 560 1.64 -11.95 34.01
C THR A 560 0.17 -11.70 33.69
N VAL A 561 -0.72 -11.87 34.66
CA VAL A 561 -2.13 -11.49 34.51
C VAL A 561 -2.59 -10.63 35.68
N TYR A 562 -3.15 -9.47 35.38
CA TYR A 562 -3.65 -8.51 36.34
C TYR A 562 -5.12 -8.18 36.10
N LYS A 563 -5.97 -8.30 37.13
CA LYS A 563 -7.37 -7.85 37.11
C LYS A 563 -8.26 -8.44 36.01
N ALA A 564 -8.07 -9.70 35.64
CA ALA A 564 -9.07 -10.38 34.82
C ALA A 564 -10.40 -10.53 35.59
N GLY A 565 -11.55 -10.46 34.91
CA GLY A 565 -12.85 -10.47 35.60
C GLY A 565 -13.26 -11.82 36.20
N PHE A 566 -12.99 -12.94 35.55
CA PHE A 566 -13.30 -14.31 35.99
C PHE A 566 -12.05 -15.06 36.47
N ALA A 567 -11.02 -15.22 35.63
CA ALA A 567 -9.79 -15.86 36.09
C ALA A 567 -8.54 -15.29 35.43
N GLY A 568 -7.42 -15.34 36.16
CA GLY A 568 -6.14 -14.98 35.59
C GLY A 568 -5.77 -15.96 34.47
N VAL A 569 -5.68 -17.24 34.85
CA VAL A 569 -5.50 -18.37 33.93
C VAL A 569 -6.59 -19.42 34.15
N SER A 570 -7.26 -19.87 33.10
CA SER A 570 -8.29 -20.92 33.17
C SER A 570 -7.93 -22.09 32.25
N LEU A 571 -7.81 -23.29 32.82
CA LEU A 571 -7.73 -24.57 32.11
C LEU A 571 -9.11 -25.24 32.20
N PHE A 572 -9.76 -25.43 31.05
CA PHE A 572 -11.10 -26.01 30.95
C PHE A 572 -11.10 -27.11 29.88
N GLY A 573 -11.36 -28.36 30.27
CA GLY A 573 -11.20 -29.50 29.36
C GLY A 573 -9.79 -29.68 28.81
N ALA A 574 -8.78 -29.06 29.43
CA ALA A 574 -7.44 -28.90 28.88
C ALA A 574 -6.45 -29.75 29.66
N THR A 575 -5.76 -30.66 28.99
CA THR A 575 -4.89 -31.68 29.60
C THR A 575 -3.42 -31.52 29.23
N HIS A 576 -2.53 -32.04 30.08
CA HIS A 576 -1.07 -32.05 29.83
C HIS A 576 -0.44 -30.66 29.64
N ASN A 577 -1.09 -29.59 30.10
CA ASN A 577 -0.56 -28.24 30.02
C ASN A 577 0.43 -27.95 31.15
N THR A 578 1.37 -27.07 30.91
CA THR A 578 2.32 -26.55 31.91
C THR A 578 2.12 -25.05 32.08
N VAL A 579 1.63 -24.63 33.24
CA VAL A 579 1.52 -23.22 33.63
C VAL A 579 2.63 -22.91 34.63
N THR A 580 3.58 -22.06 34.26
CA THR A 580 4.81 -21.87 35.03
C THR A 580 5.25 -20.42 35.16
N GLY A 581 5.69 -20.05 36.37
CA GLY A 581 6.27 -18.74 36.65
C GLY A 581 5.31 -17.57 36.42
N MET A 582 4.00 -17.80 36.45
CA MET A 582 3.00 -16.75 36.29
C MET A 582 3.01 -15.80 37.49
N ILE A 583 2.77 -14.52 37.24
CA ILE A 583 2.38 -13.55 38.27
C ILE A 583 0.90 -13.22 38.07
N LEU A 584 0.06 -13.62 39.02
CA LEU A 584 -1.38 -13.48 38.99
C LEU A 584 -1.79 -12.51 40.10
N ARG A 585 -2.45 -11.41 39.73
CA ARG A 585 -2.78 -10.36 40.69
C ARG A 585 -4.19 -9.86 40.52
N ASP A 586 -4.92 -9.82 41.63
CA ASP A 586 -6.26 -9.23 41.72
C ASP A 586 -7.22 -9.74 40.62
N ASN A 587 -7.09 -10.98 40.16
CA ASN A 587 -8.07 -11.51 39.19
C ASN A 587 -9.37 -11.91 39.90
N GLY A 588 -10.38 -12.29 39.13
CA GLY A 588 -11.69 -12.64 39.67
C GLY A 588 -12.50 -11.44 40.16
N GLN A 589 -12.46 -10.33 39.41
CA GLN A 589 -13.13 -9.07 39.75
C GLN A 589 -14.67 -9.06 39.52
N ALA A 590 -15.26 -10.11 38.97
CA ALA A 590 -16.69 -10.12 38.68
C ALA A 590 -17.55 -10.18 39.97
N ALA A 591 -18.74 -9.60 39.88
CA ALA A 591 -19.52 -9.16 41.05
C ALA A 591 -20.09 -10.27 41.95
N ASP A 592 -20.08 -11.54 41.50
CA ASP A 592 -20.60 -12.66 42.27
C ASP A 592 -19.58 -13.31 43.22
N ASN A 593 -18.32 -12.84 43.22
CA ASN A 593 -17.26 -13.30 44.12
C ASN A 593 -17.06 -14.84 44.10
N SER A 594 -17.10 -15.48 42.94
CA SER A 594 -16.92 -16.95 42.82
C SER A 594 -15.66 -17.39 42.05
N TYR A 595 -14.64 -16.54 42.04
CA TYR A 595 -13.61 -16.56 41.00
C TYR A 595 -12.20 -16.86 41.49
N SER A 596 -11.29 -17.15 40.54
CA SER A 596 -9.97 -17.67 40.85
C SER A 596 -8.81 -17.05 40.07
N ASP A 597 -7.63 -16.91 40.68
CA ASP A 597 -6.44 -16.47 39.93
C ASP A 597 -6.00 -17.53 38.91
N LEU A 598 -6.00 -18.81 39.31
CA LEU A 598 -5.79 -19.95 38.44
C LEU A 598 -6.87 -21.01 38.68
N SER A 599 -7.53 -21.43 37.61
CA SER A 599 -8.59 -22.44 37.62
C SER A 599 -8.22 -23.65 36.76
N VAL A 600 -8.40 -24.86 37.29
CA VAL A 600 -8.29 -26.14 36.58
C VAL A 600 -9.63 -26.86 36.68
N SER A 601 -10.32 -27.04 35.56
CA SER A 601 -11.73 -27.47 35.57
C SER A 601 -12.16 -28.32 34.38
N ASP A 602 -13.32 -28.98 34.49
CA ASP A 602 -13.95 -29.76 33.42
C ASP A 602 -13.05 -30.86 32.87
N ILE A 603 -12.62 -31.80 33.72
CA ILE A 603 -11.77 -32.93 33.32
C ILE A 603 -10.39 -32.48 32.78
N SER A 604 -9.85 -31.40 33.36
CA SER A 604 -8.51 -30.90 33.02
C SER A 604 -7.44 -31.70 33.76
N ASN A 605 -7.00 -32.81 33.19
CA ASN A 605 -6.10 -33.77 33.83
C ASN A 605 -4.62 -33.61 33.44
N TYR A 606 -3.71 -34.15 34.25
CA TYR A 606 -2.27 -34.22 33.95
C TYR A 606 -1.57 -32.87 33.73
N ASN A 607 -2.16 -31.78 34.24
CA ASN A 607 -1.57 -30.45 34.13
C ASN A 607 -0.50 -30.22 35.19
N ARG A 608 0.46 -29.34 34.89
CA ARG A 608 1.60 -28.99 35.73
C ARG A 608 1.55 -27.50 36.04
N ILE A 609 1.20 -27.16 37.27
CA ILE A 609 1.09 -25.79 37.78
C ILE A 609 2.30 -25.52 38.69
N ILE A 610 3.32 -24.82 38.19
CA ILE A 610 4.63 -24.76 38.83
C ILE A 610 5.12 -23.33 39.07
N GLY A 611 5.50 -23.00 40.30
CA GLY A 611 6.23 -21.76 40.60
C GLY A 611 5.44 -20.47 40.32
N ASN A 612 4.10 -20.53 40.33
CA ASN A 612 3.25 -19.38 40.08
C ASN A 612 3.04 -18.56 41.36
N ILE A 613 2.98 -17.25 41.24
CA ILE A 613 2.73 -16.30 42.33
C ILE A 613 1.32 -15.74 42.13
N SER A 614 0.49 -15.83 43.14
CA SER A 614 -0.87 -15.31 43.16
C SER A 614 -1.06 -14.40 44.37
N GLU A 615 -1.42 -13.14 44.12
CA GLU A 615 -1.57 -12.11 45.15
C GLU A 615 -2.89 -11.37 44.97
N ALA A 616 -3.69 -11.31 46.02
CA ALA A 616 -4.96 -10.61 45.96
C ALA A 616 -5.05 -9.55 47.06
N THR A 617 -5.00 -8.29 46.63
CA THR A 617 -4.88 -7.08 47.45
C THR A 617 -6.22 -6.56 47.94
N LEU A 618 -7.32 -6.94 47.29
CA LEU A 618 -8.68 -6.54 47.66
C LEU A 618 -9.25 -7.47 48.74
N ALA A 619 -9.60 -6.89 49.89
CA ALA A 619 -10.04 -7.61 51.09
C ALA A 619 -11.52 -8.04 51.11
N THR A 620 -12.29 -7.73 50.06
CA THR A 620 -13.77 -7.83 50.09
C THR A 620 -14.36 -8.98 49.30
N ASN A 621 -13.54 -9.77 48.59
CA ASN A 621 -14.04 -10.77 47.65
C ASN A 621 -13.73 -12.18 48.18
N VAL A 622 -14.68 -13.09 48.03
CA VAL A 622 -14.49 -14.52 48.29
C VAL A 622 -13.69 -15.08 47.11
N HIS A 623 -12.37 -15.03 47.17
CA HIS A 623 -11.49 -15.38 46.06
C HIS A 623 -10.77 -16.70 46.33
N THR A 624 -10.53 -17.47 45.26
CA THR A 624 -9.66 -18.65 45.31
C THR A 624 -8.37 -18.43 44.52
N ASN A 625 -7.20 -18.44 45.14
CA ASN A 625 -5.96 -18.27 44.38
C ASN A 625 -5.76 -19.43 43.39
N PHE A 626 -5.85 -20.67 43.89
CA PHE A 626 -5.75 -21.88 43.07
C PHE A 626 -6.99 -22.76 43.26
N TYR A 627 -7.76 -22.94 42.18
CA TYR A 627 -8.95 -23.76 42.14
C TYR A 627 -8.76 -24.98 41.25
N GLU A 628 -9.21 -26.15 41.72
CA GLU A 628 -9.35 -27.37 40.93
C GLU A 628 -10.71 -28.01 41.19
N SER A 629 -11.45 -28.34 40.12
CA SER A 629 -12.72 -29.06 40.21
C SER A 629 -12.52 -30.55 40.53
N GLY A 630 -13.52 -31.18 41.14
CA GLY A 630 -13.42 -32.58 41.60
C GLY A 630 -13.36 -33.64 40.50
N ASP A 631 -13.68 -33.27 39.26
CA ASP A 631 -13.57 -34.12 38.07
C ASP A 631 -12.25 -33.96 37.31
N SER A 632 -11.40 -33.00 37.72
CA SER A 632 -10.03 -32.85 37.25
C SER A 632 -9.09 -33.64 38.16
N THR A 633 -8.22 -34.48 37.60
CA THR A 633 -7.39 -35.44 38.36
C THR A 633 -5.95 -35.49 37.85
N ASP A 634 -5.06 -36.08 38.63
CA ASP A 634 -3.64 -36.27 38.29
C ASP A 634 -2.88 -34.97 37.95
N ASN A 635 -3.35 -33.84 38.48
CA ASN A 635 -2.67 -32.56 38.31
C ASN A 635 -1.52 -32.42 39.32
N VAL A 636 -0.51 -31.61 38.97
CA VAL A 636 0.69 -31.39 39.79
C VAL A 636 0.84 -29.90 40.10
N TYR A 637 0.77 -29.55 41.38
CA TYR A 637 1.01 -28.20 41.89
C TYR A 637 2.33 -28.15 42.64
N LEU A 638 3.36 -27.50 42.10
CA LEU A 638 4.70 -27.47 42.69
C LEU A 638 5.21 -26.04 42.92
N GLY A 639 5.48 -25.67 44.17
CA GLY A 639 6.16 -24.41 44.50
C GLY A 639 5.38 -23.13 44.14
N ASN A 640 4.06 -23.20 44.03
CA ASN A 640 3.22 -22.02 43.85
C ASN A 640 3.02 -21.28 45.18
N TYR A 641 2.88 -19.96 45.12
CA TYR A 641 2.70 -19.07 46.26
C TYR A 641 1.38 -18.32 46.14
N ALA A 642 0.57 -18.36 47.20
CA ALA A 642 -0.69 -17.63 47.32
C ALA A 642 -0.63 -16.67 48.51
N SER A 643 -1.02 -15.41 48.32
CA SER A 643 -1.11 -14.41 49.40
C SER A 643 -2.28 -13.45 49.21
N GLY A 644 -2.63 -12.71 50.28
CA GLY A 644 -3.75 -11.75 50.27
C GLY A 644 -4.86 -12.07 51.28
N GLY A 645 -5.81 -11.14 51.42
CA GLY A 645 -6.92 -11.18 52.39
C GLY A 645 -8.10 -12.07 51.99
N GLN A 646 -7.83 -13.18 51.29
CA GLN A 646 -8.85 -14.02 50.65
C GLN A 646 -9.43 -15.07 51.59
N THR A 647 -10.66 -15.52 51.28
CA THR A 647 -11.36 -16.54 52.06
C THR A 647 -10.82 -17.96 51.84
N ASN A 648 -10.38 -18.33 50.64
CA ASN A 648 -9.93 -19.69 50.32
C ASN A 648 -8.70 -19.67 49.41
N ARG A 649 -7.48 -19.71 49.93
CA ARG A 649 -6.29 -19.63 49.04
C ARG A 649 -6.15 -20.84 48.11
N TRP A 650 -6.49 -22.02 48.60
CA TRP A 650 -6.40 -23.27 47.84
C TRP A 650 -7.72 -24.01 47.96
N ASN A 651 -8.32 -24.35 46.83
CA ASN A 651 -9.49 -25.21 46.75
C ASN A 651 -9.25 -26.28 45.70
N LEU A 652 -8.56 -27.36 46.11
CA LEU A 652 -8.16 -28.44 45.22
C LEU A 652 -9.04 -29.66 45.47
N LEU A 653 -10.02 -29.90 44.61
CA LEU A 653 -11.02 -30.95 44.79
C LEU A 653 -10.67 -32.23 44.02
N GLY A 654 -9.70 -32.18 43.11
CA GLY A 654 -9.30 -33.31 42.28
C GLY A 654 -8.74 -34.48 43.08
N THR A 655 -9.16 -35.70 42.74
CA THR A 655 -8.53 -36.92 43.27
C THR A 655 -7.17 -37.13 42.60
N THR A 656 -6.19 -37.71 43.29
CA THR A 656 -4.83 -38.01 42.77
C THR A 656 -3.96 -36.79 42.43
N THR A 657 -4.37 -35.59 42.83
CA THR A 657 -3.59 -34.36 42.64
C THR A 657 -2.39 -34.31 43.57
N THR A 658 -1.19 -34.24 42.98
CA THR A 658 0.04 -34.07 43.74
C THR A 658 0.28 -32.59 44.01
N VAL A 659 0.21 -32.20 45.27
CA VAL A 659 0.64 -30.88 45.74
C VAL A 659 2.01 -31.06 46.38
N ASP A 660 3.03 -30.35 45.91
CA ASP A 660 4.24 -30.10 46.70
C ASP A 660 4.18 -28.64 47.13
N HIS A 661 3.51 -28.48 48.26
CA HIS A 661 3.18 -27.19 48.81
C HIS A 661 4.45 -26.49 49.30
N MET A 662 4.58 -25.21 48.97
CA MET A 662 5.26 -24.26 49.86
C MET A 662 4.15 -23.41 50.49
N PRO A 663 3.50 -23.83 51.60
CA PRO A 663 2.64 -22.91 52.33
C PRO A 663 3.51 -21.76 52.75
N GLU A 664 3.00 -20.57 52.44
CA GLU A 664 2.95 -19.44 53.33
C GLU A 664 4.04 -19.42 54.40
N SER A 665 5.01 -18.51 54.24
CA SER A 665 5.82 -18.09 55.37
C SER A 665 4.90 -17.40 56.37
N ILE A 666 4.34 -18.17 57.29
CA ILE A 666 3.57 -17.60 58.38
C ILE A 666 4.54 -16.93 59.33
N THR A 667 4.40 -15.62 59.53
CA THR A 667 5.12 -14.84 60.52
C THR A 667 4.41 -14.99 61.87
N LEU A 668 4.98 -15.78 62.78
CA LEU A 668 4.50 -15.85 64.16
C LEU A 668 5.30 -14.89 65.04
N ASP A 669 4.60 -13.95 65.69
CA ASP A 669 5.16 -13.13 66.75
C ASP A 669 5.36 -13.98 68.01
N LEU A 670 6.61 -14.26 68.34
CA LEU A 670 6.95 -15.07 69.51
C LEU A 670 6.75 -14.33 70.84
N SER A 671 6.62 -13.00 70.80
CA SER A 671 6.52 -12.14 72.00
C SER A 671 5.09 -11.99 72.53
N GLY A 672 4.09 -12.30 71.68
CA GLY A 672 2.68 -12.24 72.00
C GLY A 672 2.21 -13.36 72.94
N GLY A 673 0.89 -13.48 73.10
CA GLY A 673 0.28 -14.64 73.78
C GLY A 673 0.43 -15.92 72.96
N ALA A 674 0.05 -17.07 73.53
CA ALA A 674 -0.04 -18.29 72.75
C ALA A 674 -1.09 -18.11 71.63
N THR A 675 -0.71 -18.41 70.40
CA THR A 675 -1.59 -18.31 69.23
C THR A 675 -1.34 -19.48 68.31
N ASP A 676 -2.42 -20.06 67.80
CA ASP A 676 -2.40 -21.01 66.70
C ASP A 676 -3.03 -20.34 65.47
N THR A 677 -2.45 -20.54 64.30
CA THR A 677 -2.97 -20.01 63.03
C THR A 677 -3.18 -21.17 62.08
N GLU A 678 -4.36 -21.21 61.46
CA GLU A 678 -4.69 -22.19 60.43
C GLU A 678 -3.85 -21.90 59.18
N VAL A 679 -3.18 -22.93 58.66
CA VAL A 679 -2.29 -22.79 57.49
C VAL A 679 -2.66 -23.73 56.34
N PHE A 680 -3.46 -24.76 56.61
CA PHE A 680 -3.91 -25.71 55.60
C PHE A 680 -5.18 -26.42 56.07
N HIS A 681 -6.17 -26.61 55.19
CA HIS A 681 -7.35 -27.43 55.47
C HIS A 681 -7.41 -28.55 54.44
N ALA A 682 -7.36 -29.80 54.89
CA ALA A 682 -7.35 -30.96 54.02
C ALA A 682 -8.76 -31.25 53.51
N GLN A 683 -8.95 -31.32 52.20
CA GLN A 683 -10.21 -31.77 51.59
C GLN A 683 -10.23 -33.29 51.35
N HIS A 684 -9.04 -33.92 51.33
CA HIS A 684 -8.81 -35.35 51.11
C HIS A 684 -7.81 -35.88 52.14
N ASP A 685 -7.58 -37.20 52.15
CA ASP A 685 -6.52 -37.78 52.97
C ASP A 685 -5.15 -37.33 52.42
N MET A 686 -4.41 -36.54 53.21
CA MET A 686 -3.09 -36.00 52.89
C MET A 686 -2.03 -36.58 53.85
N ALA A 687 -0.76 -36.29 53.58
CA ALA A 687 0.36 -36.60 54.46
C ALA A 687 1.39 -35.46 54.49
N ILE A 688 1.82 -35.05 55.67
CA ILE A 688 3.00 -34.18 55.81
C ILE A 688 4.28 -35.00 55.58
N VAL A 689 5.12 -34.52 54.65
CA VAL A 689 6.39 -35.17 54.27
C VAL A 689 7.62 -34.37 54.63
N GLY A 690 7.43 -33.13 55.08
CA GLY A 690 8.50 -32.26 55.54
C GLY A 690 7.97 -30.93 56.05
N TYR A 691 8.79 -30.20 56.79
CA TYR A 691 8.61 -28.77 56.96
C TYR A 691 9.95 -28.10 57.31
N THR A 692 10.07 -26.81 57.04
CA THR A 692 11.24 -25.99 57.39
C THR A 692 10.81 -24.83 58.26
N ILE A 693 11.49 -24.61 59.37
CA ILE A 693 11.28 -23.47 60.27
C ILE A 693 12.48 -22.54 60.16
N TYR A 694 12.24 -21.26 59.95
CA TYR A 694 13.22 -20.18 59.97
C TYR A 694 12.95 -19.28 61.17
N TYR A 695 13.98 -19.00 61.95
CA TYR A 695 13.92 -18.14 63.12
C TYR A 695 14.65 -16.82 62.84
N THR A 696 13.98 -15.70 63.10
CA THR A 696 14.52 -14.35 62.96
C THR A 696 14.36 -13.65 64.29
N GLU A 697 15.45 -13.47 65.02
CA GLU A 697 15.43 -12.80 66.32
C GLU A 697 16.51 -11.72 66.41
N ALA A 698 16.10 -10.51 66.85
CA ALA A 698 17.02 -9.41 67.06
C ALA A 698 17.74 -9.47 68.42
N SER A 699 17.08 -9.97 69.49
CA SER A 699 17.68 -10.22 70.82
C SER A 699 16.67 -10.85 71.80
N SER A 700 17.00 -11.98 72.44
CA SER A 700 16.23 -12.56 73.57
C SER A 700 17.12 -13.02 74.72
N GLY A 701 16.61 -12.82 75.95
CA GLY A 701 17.14 -13.37 77.20
C GLY A 701 16.66 -14.80 77.49
N ASP A 702 15.57 -15.24 76.87
CA ASP A 702 14.91 -16.53 77.11
C ASP A 702 15.44 -17.63 76.18
N ALA A 703 15.49 -18.86 76.69
CA ALA A 703 15.84 -20.04 75.91
C ALA A 703 14.59 -20.64 75.29
N GLY A 704 14.47 -20.58 73.96
CA GLY A 704 13.59 -21.41 73.13
C GLY A 704 12.08 -21.19 73.32
N VAL A 705 11.41 -20.59 72.34
CA VAL A 705 9.95 -20.68 72.25
C VAL A 705 9.57 -21.95 71.50
N VAL A 706 8.52 -22.60 72.00
CA VAL A 706 7.96 -23.79 71.39
C VAL A 706 7.11 -23.40 70.19
N VAL A 707 7.54 -23.82 69.00
CA VAL A 707 6.74 -23.79 67.78
C VAL A 707 6.10 -25.16 67.59
N ARG A 708 4.79 -25.19 67.34
CA ARG A 708 3.97 -26.40 67.19
C ARG A 708 3.35 -26.44 65.80
N ILE A 709 3.29 -27.64 65.21
CA ILE A 709 2.55 -27.90 63.99
C ILE A 709 1.62 -29.07 64.31
N GLY A 710 0.31 -28.83 64.30
CA GLY A 710 -0.67 -29.78 64.81
C GLY A 710 -1.99 -29.79 64.04
N ARG A 711 -2.80 -30.82 64.31
CA ARG A 711 -4.13 -30.95 63.74
C ARG A 711 -5.19 -30.24 64.58
N TYR A 712 -6.17 -29.70 63.90
CA TYR A 712 -7.29 -28.95 64.43
C TYR A 712 -8.56 -29.47 63.75
N GLN A 713 -9.52 -29.94 64.54
CA GLN A 713 -10.76 -30.54 64.06
C GLN A 713 -11.92 -29.95 64.86
N ASP A 714 -12.99 -29.55 64.19
CA ASP A 714 -14.24 -29.06 64.81
C ASP A 714 -14.07 -27.93 65.86
N GLY A 715 -13.11 -27.03 65.67
CA GLY A 715 -12.93 -25.89 66.58
C GLY A 715 -12.13 -26.19 67.85
N VAL A 716 -11.44 -27.34 67.91
CA VAL A 716 -10.59 -27.71 69.05
C VAL A 716 -9.22 -28.21 68.54
N ALA A 717 -8.13 -27.65 69.09
CA ALA A 717 -6.80 -28.20 68.90
C ALA A 717 -6.76 -29.58 69.57
N LEU A 718 -6.44 -30.63 68.80
CA LEU A 718 -6.38 -31.97 69.33
C LEU A 718 -5.10 -32.12 70.17
N ASP A 719 -5.23 -32.00 71.49
CA ASP A 719 -4.12 -32.11 72.43
C ASP A 719 -3.43 -33.48 72.28
N GLY A 720 -2.20 -33.49 71.76
CA GLY A 720 -1.41 -34.71 71.50
C GLY A 720 -1.31 -35.13 70.03
N ASP A 721 -1.96 -34.42 69.11
CA ASP A 721 -1.99 -34.72 67.66
C ASP A 721 -1.07 -33.79 66.85
N TYR A 722 0.14 -33.61 67.39
CA TYR A 722 1.19 -32.83 66.74
C TYR A 722 2.03 -33.72 65.82
N PHE A 723 2.37 -33.20 64.64
CA PHE A 723 3.26 -33.89 63.69
C PHE A 723 4.71 -33.96 64.22
N ASP A 724 5.04 -33.06 65.14
CA ASP A 724 6.18 -33.16 66.06
C ASP A 724 5.86 -32.41 67.38
N SER A 725 6.31 -32.96 68.50
CA SER A 725 6.29 -32.26 69.78
C SER A 725 7.56 -31.44 69.93
N VAL A 726 7.43 -30.13 69.76
CA VAL A 726 8.33 -29.12 70.34
C VAL A 726 9.69 -28.97 69.62
N THR A 727 9.78 -28.01 68.70
CA THR A 727 11.08 -27.44 68.34
C THR A 727 11.32 -26.20 69.21
N SER A 728 12.40 -26.20 69.99
CA SER A 728 12.85 -25.04 70.76
C SER A 728 14.06 -24.42 70.07
N GLU A 729 14.10 -23.10 69.97
CA GLU A 729 15.24 -22.38 69.43
C GLU A 729 16.46 -22.55 70.35
N ILE A 730 17.43 -23.37 69.92
CA ILE A 730 18.67 -23.62 70.67
C ILE A 730 19.77 -22.62 70.27
N ASN A 731 19.60 -21.88 69.16
CA ASN A 731 20.65 -21.04 68.56
C ASN A 731 20.17 -19.61 68.28
N LYS A 732 20.83 -18.62 68.90
CA LYS A 732 20.53 -17.18 68.82
C LYS A 732 21.05 -16.48 67.55
N ASN A 733 21.58 -17.23 66.60
CA ASN A 733 22.07 -16.66 65.35
C ASN A 733 20.87 -16.24 64.48
N LEU A 734 20.86 -14.98 64.03
CA LEU A 734 19.93 -14.50 63.00
C LEU A 734 19.89 -15.47 61.82
N GLY A 735 18.70 -15.96 61.47
CA GLY A 735 18.48 -16.86 60.33
C GLY A 735 18.69 -18.35 60.61
N TYR A 736 18.55 -18.80 61.87
CA TYR A 736 18.56 -20.23 62.19
C TYR A 736 17.45 -20.97 61.43
N GLN A 737 17.81 -22.05 60.72
CA GLN A 737 16.90 -22.90 59.95
C GLN A 737 16.88 -24.31 60.54
N LYS A 738 15.68 -24.87 60.74
CA LYS A 738 15.47 -26.28 61.06
C LYS A 738 14.64 -26.93 59.96
N VAL A 739 15.21 -27.90 59.25
CA VAL A 739 14.49 -28.73 58.27
C VAL A 739 14.10 -30.04 58.95
N MET A 740 12.83 -30.39 58.84
CA MET A 740 12.26 -31.66 59.30
C MET A 740 11.80 -32.41 58.05
N VAL A 741 12.23 -33.65 57.91
CA VAL A 741 11.80 -34.55 56.83
C VAL A 741 10.81 -35.57 57.38
N SER A 742 10.16 -36.33 56.49
CA SER A 742 9.16 -37.32 56.87
C SER A 742 9.65 -38.31 57.95
N SER A 743 10.95 -38.67 57.98
CA SER A 743 11.48 -39.58 59.01
C SER A 743 11.50 -38.98 60.43
N ASP A 744 11.41 -37.65 60.55
CA ASP A 744 11.53 -36.94 61.82
C ASP A 744 10.16 -36.76 62.51
N MET A 745 9.07 -37.15 61.86
CA MET A 745 7.69 -36.89 62.30
C MET A 745 7.05 -38.12 62.92
N THR A 746 6.38 -37.94 64.06
CA THR A 746 5.69 -39.01 64.79
C THR A 746 4.34 -39.38 64.18
N GLN A 747 3.73 -38.43 63.47
CA GLN A 747 2.52 -38.62 62.68
C GLN A 747 2.70 -37.94 61.33
N LYS A 748 1.95 -38.40 60.33
CA LYS A 748 2.09 -37.91 58.96
C LYS A 748 0.75 -37.73 58.29
N ALA A 749 -0.19 -38.63 58.52
CA ALA A 749 -1.51 -38.59 57.93
C ALA A 749 -2.31 -37.37 58.41
N ILE A 750 -3.02 -36.76 57.47
CA ILE A 750 -3.96 -35.67 57.65
C ILE A 750 -5.25 -36.20 57.02
N ALA A 751 -6.30 -36.42 57.79
CA ALA A 751 -7.53 -36.96 57.22
C ALA A 751 -8.28 -35.88 56.44
N ALA A 752 -9.13 -36.29 55.50
CA ALA A 752 -10.09 -35.37 54.88
C ALA A 752 -10.92 -34.63 55.94
N GLY A 753 -10.97 -33.31 55.86
CA GLY A 753 -11.61 -32.39 56.82
C GLY A 753 -10.70 -31.89 57.95
N ASP A 754 -9.49 -32.42 58.13
CA ASP A 754 -8.55 -31.95 59.16
C ASP A 754 -7.96 -30.58 58.78
N THR A 755 -7.82 -29.68 59.75
CA THR A 755 -7.10 -28.41 59.59
C THR A 755 -5.73 -28.51 60.23
N ILE A 756 -4.69 -28.02 59.56
CA ILE A 756 -3.33 -27.88 60.09
C ILE A 756 -3.18 -26.48 60.64
N THR A 757 -2.71 -26.41 61.87
CA THR A 757 -2.37 -25.15 62.54
C THR A 757 -0.89 -25.08 62.84
N VAL A 758 -0.35 -23.88 62.76
CA VAL A 758 0.98 -23.55 63.28
C VAL A 758 0.82 -22.64 64.48
N GLY A 759 1.43 -23.07 65.58
CA GLY A 759 1.27 -22.46 66.89
C GLY A 759 2.55 -22.00 67.53
N THR A 760 2.48 -20.95 68.34
CA THR A 760 3.51 -20.57 69.31
C THR A 760 2.92 -20.56 70.72
N ALA A 761 3.73 -20.96 71.70
CA ALA A 761 3.37 -20.79 73.11
C ALA A 761 3.40 -19.31 73.57
N GLY A 762 3.98 -18.42 72.76
CA GLY A 762 4.14 -17.00 73.07
C GLY A 762 5.06 -16.74 74.27
N GLY A 763 5.04 -15.51 74.78
CA GLY A 763 5.67 -15.13 76.03
C GLY A 763 7.18 -14.88 75.98
N LYS A 764 7.78 -14.76 74.78
CA LYS A 764 9.21 -14.44 74.64
C LYS A 764 9.50 -12.99 74.98
N ALA A 765 10.50 -12.74 75.83
CA ALA A 765 11.00 -11.39 76.04
C ALA A 765 11.92 -10.94 74.87
N GLY A 766 11.35 -10.28 73.85
CA GLY A 766 12.09 -9.74 72.68
C GLY A 766 11.21 -9.59 71.44
N THR A 767 11.77 -9.15 70.30
CA THR A 767 11.09 -9.18 68.99
C THR A 767 11.65 -10.35 68.17
N GLY A 768 10.93 -11.47 68.15
CA GLY A 768 11.29 -12.67 67.40
C GLY A 768 10.15 -13.08 66.47
N GLU A 769 10.49 -13.40 65.22
CA GLU A 769 9.58 -13.90 64.20
C GLU A 769 10.02 -15.30 63.78
N VAL A 770 9.04 -16.20 63.63
CA VAL A 770 9.25 -17.49 62.98
C VAL A 770 8.55 -17.51 61.64
N ARG A 771 9.20 -18.07 60.62
CA ARG A 771 8.60 -18.43 59.33
C ARG A 771 8.62 -19.92 59.14
N ILE A 772 7.53 -20.52 58.69
CA ILE A 772 7.45 -21.96 58.44
C ILE A 772 7.10 -22.23 56.99
N VAL A 773 7.65 -23.31 56.42
CA VAL A 773 7.32 -23.85 55.11
C VAL A 773 6.99 -25.33 55.29
N LEU A 774 5.72 -25.73 55.19
CA LEU A 774 5.32 -27.15 55.23
C LEU A 774 5.54 -27.82 53.87
N ARG A 775 5.60 -29.14 53.83
CA ARG A 775 5.54 -29.96 52.62
C ARG A 775 4.52 -31.06 52.86
N ILE A 776 3.42 -31.03 52.11
CA ILE A 776 2.26 -31.91 52.28
C ILE A 776 1.97 -32.53 50.92
N ILE A 777 1.65 -33.82 50.86
CA ILE A 777 1.25 -34.58 49.65
C ILE A 777 -0.07 -35.31 49.90
N GLU A 778 -0.72 -35.87 48.88
CA GLU A 778 -1.87 -36.77 49.06
C GLU A 778 -1.43 -38.13 49.66
N ALA A 779 -2.25 -38.72 50.53
CA ALA A 779 -1.92 -39.98 51.19
C ALA A 779 -2.00 -41.15 50.20
N GLY A 780 -0.89 -41.88 50.03
CA GLY A 780 -0.81 -43.07 49.16
C GLY A 780 0.08 -42.92 47.93
N ASN A 781 0.60 -41.72 47.66
CA ASN A 781 1.60 -41.42 46.63
C ASN A 781 3.04 -41.37 47.16
#